data_AF-B7KEE1-F1
#
_entry.id   AF-B7KEE1-F1
#
_cell.length_a   1.000
_cell.length_b   1.000
_cell.length_c   1.000
_cell.angle_alpha   90.00
_cell.angle_beta   90.00
_cell.angle_gamma   90.00
#
_symmetry.space_group_name_H-M   'P 1'
#
loop_
_entity.id
_entity.type
_entity.pdbx_description
1 polymer ?
#
loop_
_entity_poly.entity_id
_entity_poly.type
_entity_poly.pdbx_seq_one_letter_code
_entity_poly.pdbx_strand_id
1 'polypeptide(L)'
;MQNFKEPTINQYLNDGNLLKKHGKLTQAINKYEKALHLKPDYIPALFQLGEIYEKTQQFDQAIVYYQKLVELQPDEATVRANLARVKQKLGDIQGAIATYIKALACPQPPAMVYQGWGDVLEKNGQLTQAIRAYKDAIKLKPDQLNLYLILAKLYFQRIPSKVSEIINLQKPISKVKNKSIYSQIWEGLNQLDLESLDGKDYLWPKKLDKKEVIRYFTQTCKYKVLDLNNLSKEDEQYIENVGLSVEYLNLNKAYLITKNGVEQESENCLWDWDKANIFPTQVHPRQVKHYKKTQYQISMIKEGCIYAICPWSGKVLKSNDSLVSISETYHIFYRFSGREIFYLITGNYWNSSKQILYFPKTDLIVDLDLAERYKETELYIDDLNRFKGYLVTNWNSIKAYLLNFNKNRETVVLINTLHFAHHLMDELGGLGKLNNYNCLNQVDKFLVAAEPFGKLNEIFPAIKKERIKRIFPSEKKSVNKILAQEILENNFFAIRVGGFKFVTEELANQIYHISVKKCNSAFLAEVEQAKQKHFPVLWITIRLGLRTWISQVEGIANIIVKLWQDFPNLGVIIDGFSLPCGFENDSSLIKIIKNETETVRKIKALLPPEIKVYDTVGCMLYESIVWSYAVDLYLAHHGTLQHKIGWIANKTGVVHTNCQSFKINNPDMSDFLGLWVREKKIKPIYISEDYITDVVTNVSKKAVRKDLNNYECDWKVMYKELFELASLIKRADFNSR
;
A
#
# COMPACT_ATOMS: atom_id res chain seq x y z
N MET A 1 -20.23 11.00 81.84
CA MET A 1 -20.65 9.76 81.16
C MET A 1 -21.24 10.13 79.81
N GLN A 2 -20.52 9.88 78.71
CA GLN A 2 -21.05 10.09 77.36
C GLN A 2 -22.18 9.10 77.13
N ASN A 3 -23.39 9.61 76.88
CA ASN A 3 -24.53 8.84 76.40
C ASN A 3 -24.17 8.25 75.03
N PHE A 4 -23.64 7.03 75.00
CA PHE A 4 -23.63 6.23 73.78
C PHE A 4 -25.08 5.89 73.46
N LYS A 5 -25.72 6.71 72.62
CA LYS A 5 -26.97 6.31 71.96
C LYS A 5 -26.66 5.02 71.20
N GLU A 6 -27.33 3.94 71.55
CA GLU A 6 -27.20 2.68 70.82
C GLU A 6 -27.43 2.94 69.32
N PRO A 7 -26.61 2.34 68.43
CA PRO A 7 -26.74 2.59 67.01
C PRO A 7 -28.13 2.15 66.52
N THR A 8 -28.84 3.06 65.85
CA THR A 8 -30.16 2.74 65.30
C THR A 8 -30.04 1.73 64.16
N ILE A 9 -31.14 1.03 63.84
CA ILE A 9 -31.22 0.12 62.67
C ILE A 9 -30.70 0.80 61.39
N ASN A 10 -31.05 2.07 61.18
CA ASN A 10 -30.60 2.86 60.02
C ASN A 10 -29.08 3.15 60.05
N GLN A 11 -28.50 3.33 61.24
CA GLN A 11 -27.06 3.54 61.39
C GLN A 11 -26.29 2.27 61.00
N TYR A 12 -26.74 1.09 61.44
CA TYR A 12 -26.15 -0.18 61.01
C TYR A 12 -26.29 -0.42 59.50
N LEU A 13 -27.44 -0.07 58.91
CA LEU A 13 -27.63 -0.14 57.45
C LEU A 13 -26.65 0.76 56.69
N ASN A 14 -26.50 2.02 57.14
CA ASN A 14 -25.61 3.00 56.51
C ASN A 14 -24.14 2.60 56.62
N ASP A 15 -23.71 2.13 57.79
CA ASP A 15 -22.37 1.57 57.99
C ASP A 15 -22.12 0.39 57.05
N GLY A 16 -23.08 -0.54 56.97
CA GLY A 16 -23.02 -1.69 56.08
C GLY A 16 -22.88 -1.28 54.61
N ASN A 17 -23.68 -0.30 54.16
CA ASN A 17 -23.64 0.23 52.79
C ASN A 17 -22.28 0.89 52.49
N LEU A 18 -21.74 1.65 53.44
CA LEU A 18 -20.42 2.27 53.29
C LEU A 18 -19.32 1.21 53.17
N LEU A 19 -19.34 0.19 54.02
CA LEU A 19 -18.38 -0.91 53.99
C LEU A 19 -18.47 -1.72 52.70
N LYS A 20 -19.69 -2.01 52.24
CA LYS A 20 -19.94 -2.68 50.95
C LYS A 20 -19.36 -1.88 49.79
N LYS A 21 -19.51 -0.54 49.79
CA LYS A 21 -18.93 0.34 48.77
C LYS A 21 -17.40 0.31 48.76
N HIS A 22 -16.77 0.11 49.92
CA HIS A 22 -15.31 -0.04 50.04
C HIS A 22 -14.82 -1.49 49.86
N GLY A 23 -15.68 -2.42 49.42
CA GLY A 23 -15.33 -3.82 49.21
C GLY A 23 -15.12 -4.65 50.47
N LYS A 24 -15.39 -4.10 51.66
CA LYS A 24 -15.23 -4.80 52.95
C LYS A 24 -16.47 -5.66 53.27
N LEU A 25 -16.73 -6.66 52.44
CA LEU A 25 -17.99 -7.42 52.42
C LEU A 25 -18.29 -8.15 53.74
N THR A 26 -17.32 -8.78 54.39
CA THR A 26 -17.52 -9.48 55.68
C THR A 26 -17.93 -8.51 56.79
N GLN A 27 -17.35 -7.31 56.81
CA GLN A 27 -17.69 -6.29 57.79
C GLN A 27 -19.08 -5.70 57.51
N ALA A 28 -19.44 -5.56 56.23
CA ALA A 28 -20.77 -5.13 55.82
C ALA A 28 -21.85 -6.15 56.24
N ILE A 29 -21.60 -7.45 56.03
CA ILE A 29 -22.50 -8.54 56.48
C ILE A 29 -22.77 -8.42 57.99
N ASN A 30 -21.74 -8.30 58.82
CA ASN A 30 -21.88 -8.15 60.27
C ASN A 30 -22.76 -6.93 60.64
N LYS A 31 -22.57 -5.80 59.95
CA LYS A 31 -23.40 -4.60 60.17
C LYS A 31 -24.86 -4.83 59.78
N TYR A 32 -25.14 -5.50 58.67
CA TYR A 32 -26.51 -5.84 58.28
C TYR A 32 -27.14 -6.87 59.22
N GLU A 33 -26.39 -7.87 59.70
CA GLU A 33 -26.87 -8.84 60.69
C GLU A 33 -27.20 -8.18 62.03
N LYS A 34 -26.42 -7.18 62.47
CA LYS A 34 -26.76 -6.35 63.64
C LYS A 34 -28.05 -5.56 63.43
N ALA A 35 -28.29 -5.04 62.23
CA ALA A 35 -29.57 -4.41 61.89
C ALA A 35 -30.74 -5.41 61.97
N LEU A 36 -30.54 -6.65 61.53
CA LEU A 36 -31.53 -7.72 61.62
C LEU A 36 -31.71 -8.27 63.04
N HIS A 37 -30.69 -8.21 63.90
CA HIS A 37 -30.83 -8.54 65.30
C HIS A 37 -31.78 -7.57 66.02
N LEU A 38 -31.69 -6.28 65.68
CA LEU A 38 -32.62 -5.26 66.20
C LEU A 38 -34.00 -5.33 65.58
N LYS A 39 -34.11 -5.69 64.29
CA LYS A 39 -35.38 -5.88 63.59
C LYS A 39 -35.27 -7.01 62.56
N PRO A 40 -35.71 -8.24 62.91
CA PRO A 40 -35.55 -9.43 62.07
C PRO A 40 -36.12 -9.30 60.65
N ASP A 41 -37.16 -8.48 60.46
CA ASP A 41 -37.87 -8.31 59.20
C ASP A 41 -37.54 -6.98 58.50
N TYR A 42 -36.35 -6.44 58.77
CA TYR A 42 -35.89 -5.21 58.14
C TYR A 42 -35.45 -5.45 56.69
N ILE A 43 -36.39 -5.26 55.76
CA ILE A 43 -36.25 -5.49 54.31
C ILE A 43 -34.94 -4.95 53.72
N PRO A 44 -34.48 -3.70 54.00
CA PRO A 44 -33.25 -3.20 53.41
C PRO A 44 -32.02 -4.04 53.76
N ALA A 45 -31.89 -4.49 55.02
CA ALA A 45 -30.76 -5.33 55.43
C ALA A 45 -30.84 -6.74 54.84
N LEU A 46 -32.04 -7.34 54.80
CA LEU A 46 -32.26 -8.63 54.14
C LEU A 46 -31.86 -8.58 52.64
N PHE A 47 -32.24 -7.51 51.94
CA PHE A 47 -31.91 -7.34 50.52
C PHE A 47 -30.41 -7.19 50.29
N GLN A 48 -29.73 -6.39 51.13
CA GLN A 48 -28.28 -6.21 51.02
C GLN A 48 -27.52 -7.51 51.30
N LEU A 49 -27.95 -8.32 52.28
CA LEU A 49 -27.35 -9.62 52.56
C LEU A 49 -27.55 -10.59 51.40
N GLY A 50 -28.77 -10.71 50.87
CA GLY A 50 -29.06 -11.54 49.70
C GLY A 50 -28.18 -11.18 48.50
N GLU A 51 -28.00 -9.88 48.23
CA GLU A 51 -27.16 -9.41 47.13
C GLU A 51 -25.66 -9.67 47.36
N ILE A 52 -25.17 -9.52 48.60
CA ILE A 52 -23.77 -9.82 48.92
C ILE A 52 -23.50 -11.31 48.76
N TYR A 53 -24.32 -12.17 49.35
CA TYR A 53 -24.15 -13.62 49.25
C TYR A 53 -24.28 -14.11 47.79
N GLU A 54 -25.16 -13.51 46.98
CA GLU A 54 -25.22 -13.80 45.54
C GLU A 54 -23.91 -13.40 44.83
N LYS A 55 -23.37 -12.22 45.13
CA LYS A 55 -22.13 -11.70 44.52
C LYS A 55 -20.90 -12.52 44.91
N THR A 56 -20.86 -13.03 46.14
CA THR A 56 -19.78 -13.90 46.63
C THR A 56 -20.00 -15.37 46.28
N GLN A 57 -21.00 -15.68 45.44
CA GLN A 57 -21.36 -17.04 44.98
C GLN A 57 -21.75 -18.01 46.10
N GLN A 58 -22.15 -17.49 47.25
CA GLN A 58 -22.69 -18.24 48.39
C GLN A 58 -24.21 -18.36 48.22
N PHE A 59 -24.63 -19.16 47.23
CA PHE A 59 -26.01 -19.16 46.75
C PHE A 59 -27.01 -19.72 47.77
N ASP A 60 -26.63 -20.69 48.60
CA ASP A 60 -27.51 -21.25 49.63
C ASP A 60 -27.90 -20.18 50.67
N GLN A 61 -26.92 -19.39 51.14
CA GLN A 61 -27.19 -18.26 52.04
C GLN A 61 -28.04 -17.20 51.36
N ALA A 62 -27.76 -16.87 50.09
CA ALA A 62 -28.55 -15.89 49.34
C ALA A 62 -30.03 -16.33 49.20
N ILE A 63 -30.29 -17.63 49.00
CA ILE A 63 -31.64 -18.19 48.94
C ILE A 63 -32.39 -17.95 50.26
N VAL A 64 -31.75 -18.17 51.42
CA VAL A 64 -32.39 -17.94 52.73
C VAL A 64 -32.90 -16.51 52.86
N TYR A 65 -32.05 -15.51 52.56
CA TYR A 65 -32.45 -14.11 52.67
C TYR A 65 -33.49 -13.70 51.62
N TYR A 66 -33.37 -14.19 50.38
CA TYR A 66 -34.36 -13.90 49.34
C TYR A 66 -35.70 -14.60 49.58
N GLN A 67 -35.73 -15.80 50.16
CA GLN A 67 -36.97 -16.47 50.59
C GLN A 67 -37.70 -15.66 51.66
N LYS A 68 -36.97 -15.19 52.68
CA LYS A 68 -37.54 -14.33 53.72
C LYS A 68 -38.11 -13.03 53.13
N LEU A 69 -37.44 -12.43 52.14
CA LEU A 69 -37.98 -11.26 51.43
C LEU A 69 -39.25 -11.58 50.62
N VAL A 70 -39.34 -12.76 50.00
CA VAL A 70 -40.57 -13.19 49.29
C VAL A 70 -41.74 -13.39 50.26
N GLU A 71 -41.48 -13.88 51.48
CA GLU A 71 -42.52 -14.01 52.53
C GLU A 71 -43.02 -12.64 53.00
N LEU A 72 -42.11 -11.67 53.17
CA LEU A 72 -42.44 -10.30 53.60
C LEU A 72 -43.06 -9.45 52.47
N GLN A 73 -42.76 -9.76 51.21
CA GLN A 73 -43.22 -9.02 50.03
C GLN A 73 -43.75 -9.98 48.95
N PRO A 74 -44.89 -10.66 49.19
CA PRO A 74 -45.39 -11.70 48.29
C PRO A 74 -45.78 -11.20 46.90
N ASP A 75 -46.11 -9.91 46.76
CA ASP A 75 -46.51 -9.31 45.48
C ASP A 75 -45.35 -8.62 44.73
N GLU A 76 -44.13 -8.64 45.28
CA GLU A 76 -42.97 -7.99 44.66
C GLU A 76 -42.26 -8.93 43.67
N ALA A 77 -42.55 -8.71 42.39
CA ALA A 77 -42.01 -9.49 41.27
C ALA A 77 -40.47 -9.50 41.23
N THR A 78 -39.83 -8.38 41.59
CA THR A 78 -38.37 -8.23 41.55
C THR A 78 -37.66 -9.15 42.53
N VAL A 79 -38.19 -9.26 43.76
CA VAL A 79 -37.64 -10.11 44.82
C VAL A 79 -37.78 -11.59 44.43
N ARG A 80 -38.95 -11.99 43.90
CA ARG A 80 -39.17 -13.35 43.38
C ARG A 80 -38.22 -13.68 42.22
N ALA A 81 -37.99 -12.73 41.30
CA ALA A 81 -37.05 -12.93 40.19
C ALA A 81 -35.59 -13.04 40.65
N ASN A 82 -35.19 -12.32 41.71
CA ASN A 82 -33.86 -12.48 42.31
C ASN A 82 -33.70 -13.87 42.94
N LEU A 83 -34.69 -14.37 43.68
CA LEU A 83 -34.68 -15.74 44.20
C LEU A 83 -34.57 -16.77 43.07
N ALA A 84 -35.34 -16.61 41.99
CA ALA A 84 -35.31 -17.50 40.83
C ALA A 84 -33.94 -17.48 40.14
N ARG A 85 -33.32 -16.31 39.98
CA ARG A 85 -31.97 -16.15 39.41
C ARG A 85 -30.91 -16.85 40.25
N VAL A 86 -30.99 -16.76 41.58
CA VAL A 86 -30.03 -17.44 42.47
C VAL A 86 -30.19 -18.95 42.38
N LYS A 87 -31.42 -19.49 42.39
CA LYS A 87 -31.67 -20.93 42.15
C LYS A 87 -31.13 -21.39 40.80
N GLN A 88 -31.29 -20.59 39.75
CA GLN A 88 -30.73 -20.86 38.42
C GLN A 88 -29.19 -20.91 38.44
N LYS A 89 -28.53 -20.04 39.22
CA LYS A 89 -27.07 -20.05 39.39
C LYS A 89 -26.57 -21.26 40.20
N LEU A 90 -27.36 -21.71 41.17
CA LEU A 90 -27.12 -22.94 41.93
C LEU A 90 -27.35 -24.22 41.10
N GLY A 91 -27.96 -24.11 39.92
CA GLY A 91 -28.27 -25.24 39.04
C GLY A 91 -29.66 -25.85 39.26
N ASP A 92 -30.45 -25.34 40.21
CA ASP A 92 -31.86 -25.71 40.42
C ASP A 92 -32.75 -25.03 39.36
N ILE A 93 -32.68 -25.56 38.13
CA ILE A 93 -33.43 -25.02 36.97
C ILE A 93 -34.94 -25.17 37.17
N GLN A 94 -35.41 -26.28 37.73
CA GLN A 94 -36.84 -26.54 37.95
C GLN A 94 -37.43 -25.62 39.04
N GLY A 95 -36.71 -25.45 40.16
CA GLY A 95 -37.12 -24.51 41.19
C GLY A 95 -37.02 -23.05 40.74
N ALA A 96 -36.08 -22.71 39.87
CA ALA A 96 -36.02 -21.39 39.23
C ALA A 96 -37.25 -21.14 38.33
N ILE A 97 -37.63 -22.12 37.49
CA ILE A 97 -38.83 -22.04 36.63
C ILE A 97 -40.09 -21.81 37.48
N ALA A 98 -40.32 -22.63 38.50
CA ALA A 98 -41.48 -22.50 39.38
C ALA A 98 -41.53 -21.12 40.07
N THR A 99 -40.35 -20.55 40.39
CA THR A 99 -40.25 -19.23 41.02
C THR A 99 -40.49 -18.10 40.03
N TYR A 100 -39.98 -18.18 38.79
CA TYR A 100 -40.25 -17.21 37.74
C TYR A 100 -41.73 -17.18 37.33
N ILE A 101 -42.42 -18.33 37.28
CA ILE A 101 -43.87 -18.40 37.03
C ILE A 101 -44.64 -17.57 38.07
N LYS A 102 -44.27 -17.72 39.36
CA LYS A 102 -44.87 -16.92 40.44
C LYS A 102 -44.52 -15.43 40.31
N ALA A 103 -43.31 -15.08 39.86
CA ALA A 103 -42.92 -13.69 39.63
C ALA A 103 -43.70 -13.04 38.47
N LEU A 104 -44.02 -13.82 37.42
CA LEU A 104 -44.83 -13.38 36.27
C LEU A 104 -46.32 -13.22 36.61
N ALA A 105 -46.81 -13.90 37.67
CA ALA A 105 -48.19 -13.78 38.14
C ALA A 105 -48.45 -12.52 38.99
N CYS A 106 -47.40 -11.77 39.37
CA CYS A 106 -47.56 -10.50 40.09
C CYS A 106 -48.20 -9.42 39.18
N PRO A 107 -48.86 -8.38 39.73
CA PRO A 107 -49.64 -7.41 38.94
C PRO A 107 -48.86 -6.60 37.89
N GLN A 108 -47.58 -6.32 38.14
CA GLN A 108 -46.72 -5.53 37.24
C GLN A 108 -45.29 -6.08 37.19
N PRO A 109 -45.04 -7.20 36.49
CA PRO A 109 -43.71 -7.76 36.39
C PRO A 109 -42.84 -6.86 35.48
N PRO A 110 -41.70 -6.32 35.99
CA PRO A 110 -40.83 -5.47 35.17
C PRO A 110 -40.09 -6.28 34.11
N ALA A 111 -39.56 -5.62 33.08
CA ALA A 111 -38.86 -6.24 31.95
C ALA A 111 -37.78 -7.26 32.36
N MET A 112 -37.09 -7.02 33.49
CA MET A 112 -36.07 -7.95 34.00
C MET A 112 -36.61 -9.32 34.41
N VAL A 113 -37.90 -9.42 34.79
CA VAL A 113 -38.55 -10.70 35.11
C VAL A 113 -38.72 -11.53 33.85
N TYR A 114 -39.19 -10.91 32.77
CA TYR A 114 -39.32 -11.55 31.46
C TYR A 114 -37.95 -11.92 30.85
N GLN A 115 -36.92 -11.09 31.05
CA GLN A 115 -35.57 -11.44 30.65
C GLN A 115 -35.05 -12.67 31.41
N GLY A 116 -35.16 -12.68 32.75
CA GLY A 116 -34.74 -13.82 33.56
C GLY A 116 -35.54 -15.10 33.28
N TRP A 117 -36.83 -14.96 32.95
CA TRP A 117 -37.66 -16.05 32.45
C TRP A 117 -37.15 -16.61 31.11
N GLY A 118 -36.75 -15.73 30.19
CA GLY A 118 -36.07 -16.13 28.95
C GLY A 118 -34.78 -16.90 29.22
N ASP A 119 -33.93 -16.41 30.13
CA ASP A 119 -32.63 -17.00 30.45
C ASP A 119 -32.77 -18.41 31.05
N VAL A 120 -33.75 -18.65 31.94
CA VAL A 120 -33.97 -19.98 32.51
C VAL A 120 -34.56 -20.95 31.48
N LEU A 121 -35.44 -20.47 30.59
CA LEU A 121 -36.01 -21.28 29.52
C LEU A 121 -34.97 -21.66 28.46
N GLU A 122 -34.04 -20.75 28.12
CA GLU A 122 -32.89 -21.05 27.25
C GLU A 122 -32.05 -22.17 27.86
N LYS A 123 -31.66 -22.03 29.14
CA LYS A 123 -30.90 -23.08 29.86
C LYS A 123 -31.63 -24.41 29.93
N ASN A 124 -32.97 -24.40 30.03
CA ASN A 124 -33.81 -25.60 30.05
C ASN A 124 -34.14 -26.14 28.63
N GLY A 125 -33.55 -25.58 27.57
CA GLY A 125 -33.77 -26.02 26.18
C GLY A 125 -35.13 -25.62 25.57
N GLN A 126 -35.95 -24.85 26.28
CA GLN A 126 -37.28 -24.42 25.85
C GLN A 126 -37.24 -23.16 24.98
N LEU A 127 -36.46 -23.19 23.90
CA LEU A 127 -36.10 -21.99 23.12
C LEU A 127 -37.29 -21.21 22.54
N THR A 128 -38.38 -21.87 22.13
CA THR A 128 -39.58 -21.16 21.62
C THR A 128 -40.24 -20.32 22.70
N GLN A 129 -40.26 -20.81 23.95
CA GLN A 129 -40.82 -20.06 25.07
C GLN A 129 -39.85 -18.94 25.48
N ALA A 130 -38.54 -19.19 25.42
CA ALA A 130 -37.51 -18.17 25.67
C ALA A 130 -37.66 -16.99 24.70
N ILE A 131 -37.83 -17.26 23.39
CA ILE A 131 -38.09 -16.23 22.37
C ILE A 131 -39.31 -15.36 22.72
N ARG A 132 -40.41 -15.97 23.18
CA ARG A 132 -41.60 -15.22 23.61
C ARG A 132 -41.30 -14.33 24.82
N ALA A 133 -40.60 -14.87 25.81
CA ALA A 133 -40.21 -14.14 27.02
C ALA A 133 -39.34 -12.91 26.69
N TYR A 134 -38.34 -13.04 25.82
CA TYR A 134 -37.52 -11.90 25.39
C TYR A 134 -38.31 -10.87 24.58
N LYS A 135 -39.28 -11.29 23.76
CA LYS A 135 -40.19 -10.36 23.07
C LYS A 135 -41.03 -9.56 24.06
N ASP A 136 -41.53 -10.18 25.13
CA ASP A 136 -42.30 -9.49 26.16
C ASP A 136 -41.42 -8.55 26.99
N ALA A 137 -40.15 -8.92 27.26
CA ALA A 137 -39.16 -8.01 27.85
C ALA A 137 -38.92 -6.76 26.96
N ILE A 138 -38.79 -6.95 25.65
CA ILE A 138 -38.60 -5.87 24.67
C ILE A 138 -39.81 -4.93 24.62
N LYS A 139 -41.04 -5.46 24.68
CA LYS A 139 -42.25 -4.62 24.72
C LYS A 139 -42.24 -3.65 25.90
N LEU A 140 -41.70 -4.08 27.04
CA LEU A 140 -41.62 -3.28 28.26
C LEU A 140 -40.42 -2.34 28.28
N LYS A 141 -39.29 -2.72 27.65
CA LYS A 141 -38.09 -1.88 27.50
C LYS A 141 -37.50 -1.98 26.09
N PRO A 142 -38.04 -1.21 25.13
CA PRO A 142 -37.66 -1.29 23.73
C PRO A 142 -36.29 -0.70 23.42
N ASP A 143 -35.66 0.00 24.38
CA ASP A 143 -34.35 0.66 24.28
C ASP A 143 -33.18 -0.26 24.67
N GLN A 144 -33.44 -1.43 25.25
CA GLN A 144 -32.39 -2.35 25.69
C GLN A 144 -31.85 -3.23 24.57
N LEU A 145 -30.77 -2.77 23.91
CA LEU A 145 -30.10 -3.47 22.81
C LEU A 145 -29.78 -4.96 23.11
N ASN A 146 -29.36 -5.26 24.35
CA ASN A 146 -29.00 -6.62 24.75
C ASN A 146 -30.16 -7.63 24.53
N LEU A 147 -31.42 -7.22 24.72
CA LEU A 147 -32.57 -8.09 24.51
C LEU A 147 -32.77 -8.46 23.03
N TYR A 148 -32.51 -7.52 22.11
CA TYR A 148 -32.56 -7.78 20.67
C TYR A 148 -31.44 -8.71 20.22
N LEU A 149 -30.23 -8.58 20.79
CA LEU A 149 -29.09 -9.45 20.51
C LEU A 149 -29.36 -10.90 20.96
N ILE A 150 -29.90 -11.08 22.16
CA ILE A 150 -30.29 -12.41 22.66
C ILE A 150 -31.37 -13.03 21.77
N LEU A 151 -32.38 -12.25 21.38
CA LEU A 151 -33.44 -12.71 20.49
C LEU A 151 -32.87 -13.12 19.12
N ALA A 152 -31.99 -12.30 18.53
CA ALA A 152 -31.34 -12.60 17.25
C ALA A 152 -30.50 -13.89 17.30
N LYS A 153 -29.73 -14.11 18.39
CA LYS A 153 -28.98 -15.36 18.63
C LYS A 153 -29.93 -16.56 18.64
N LEU A 154 -31.06 -16.48 19.35
CA LEU A 154 -32.02 -17.58 19.45
C LEU A 154 -32.76 -17.86 18.13
N TYR A 155 -33.06 -16.82 17.35
CA TYR A 155 -33.64 -17.00 16.02
C TYR A 155 -32.64 -17.60 15.03
N PHE A 156 -31.37 -17.20 15.09
CA PHE A 156 -30.31 -17.81 14.29
C PHE A 156 -30.15 -19.31 14.57
N GLN A 157 -30.27 -19.72 15.84
CA GLN A 157 -30.17 -21.13 16.23
C GLN A 157 -31.37 -22.00 15.78
N ARG A 158 -32.57 -21.42 15.60
CA ARG A 158 -33.80 -22.22 15.45
C ARG A 158 -34.62 -21.95 14.17
N ILE A 159 -34.72 -20.69 13.75
CA ILE A 159 -35.54 -20.29 12.59
C ILE A 159 -34.85 -19.13 11.86
N PRO A 160 -33.77 -19.42 11.10
CA PRO A 160 -32.95 -18.39 10.45
C PRO A 160 -33.74 -17.44 9.54
N SER A 161 -34.86 -17.91 8.97
CA SER A 161 -35.73 -17.14 8.08
C SER A 161 -36.50 -15.99 8.74
N LYS A 162 -36.56 -15.93 10.09
CA LYS A 162 -37.28 -14.88 10.83
C LYS A 162 -36.38 -13.80 11.44
N VAL A 163 -35.07 -13.88 11.24
CA VAL A 163 -34.11 -12.87 11.74
C VAL A 163 -34.46 -11.47 11.17
N SER A 164 -34.86 -11.41 9.90
CA SER A 164 -35.36 -10.21 9.18
C SER A 164 -36.54 -9.50 9.86
N GLU A 165 -37.35 -10.21 10.65
CA GLU A 165 -38.49 -9.63 11.36
C GLU A 165 -38.04 -8.82 12.59
N ILE A 166 -36.97 -9.23 13.27
CA ILE A 166 -36.36 -8.54 14.42
C ILE A 166 -35.65 -7.26 13.97
N ILE A 167 -35.01 -7.37 12.81
CA ILE A 167 -34.32 -6.28 12.11
C ILE A 167 -35.28 -5.11 11.83
N ASN A 168 -36.50 -5.42 11.41
CA ASN A 168 -37.53 -4.41 11.12
C ASN A 168 -38.15 -3.77 12.38
N LEU A 169 -38.02 -4.41 13.55
CA LEU A 169 -38.52 -3.87 14.82
C LEU A 169 -37.61 -2.76 15.39
N GLN A 170 -36.37 -2.63 14.92
CA GLN A 170 -35.47 -1.52 15.26
C GLN A 170 -35.77 -0.28 14.40
N LYS A 171 -36.77 0.53 14.81
CA LYS A 171 -36.83 1.95 14.39
C LYS A 171 -35.71 2.74 15.09
N PRO A 172 -35.22 3.83 14.46
CA PRO A 172 -33.82 4.22 14.53
C PRO A 172 -33.44 4.70 15.92
N ILE A 173 -32.61 3.90 16.60
CA ILE A 173 -31.95 4.31 17.84
C ILE A 173 -31.01 5.45 17.47
N SER A 174 -31.46 6.64 17.85
CA SER A 174 -30.79 7.91 17.73
C SER A 174 -29.39 7.85 18.36
N LYS A 175 -28.39 8.30 17.58
CA LYS A 175 -27.12 8.87 18.03
C LYS A 175 -26.43 8.10 19.18
N VAL A 176 -25.93 6.90 18.89
CA VAL A 176 -24.64 6.49 19.47
C VAL A 176 -23.59 7.43 18.86
N LYS A 177 -22.66 7.97 19.66
CA LYS A 177 -21.62 8.94 19.23
C LYS A 177 -21.00 8.51 17.88
N ASN A 178 -21.46 9.11 16.79
CA ASN A 178 -21.36 8.56 15.43
C ASN A 178 -19.91 8.63 14.90
N LYS A 179 -19.15 7.53 14.99
CA LYS A 179 -18.06 7.31 14.03
C LYS A 179 -18.70 7.15 12.66
N SER A 180 -18.18 7.85 11.64
CA SER A 180 -18.61 7.67 10.24
C SER A 180 -18.55 6.19 9.85
N ILE A 181 -19.49 5.75 9.02
CA ILE A 181 -19.48 4.39 8.46
C ILE A 181 -18.14 4.04 7.82
N TYR A 182 -17.46 5.01 7.18
CA TYR A 182 -16.15 4.81 6.57
C TYR A 182 -15.07 4.45 7.61
N SER A 183 -15.10 5.10 8.79
CA SER A 183 -14.20 4.80 9.90
C SER A 183 -14.48 3.43 10.49
N GLN A 184 -15.75 3.04 10.58
CA GLN A 184 -16.14 1.72 11.08
C GLN A 184 -15.67 0.59 10.15
N ILE A 185 -15.84 0.76 8.82
CA ILE A 185 -15.32 -0.20 7.83
C ILE A 185 -13.80 -0.29 7.95
N TRP A 186 -13.11 0.86 7.95
CA TRP A 186 -11.65 0.92 8.05
C TRP A 186 -11.13 0.27 9.32
N GLU A 187 -11.74 0.57 10.47
CA GLU A 187 -11.38 -0.04 11.75
C GLU A 187 -11.58 -1.56 11.70
N GLY A 188 -12.72 -2.06 11.21
CA GLY A 188 -12.99 -3.49 11.15
C GLY A 188 -12.06 -4.26 10.21
N LEU A 189 -11.64 -3.68 9.07
CA LEU A 189 -10.64 -4.28 8.18
C LEU A 189 -9.24 -4.40 8.83
N ASN A 190 -8.99 -3.64 9.89
CA ASN A 190 -7.71 -3.59 10.60
C ASN A 190 -7.78 -4.16 12.02
N GLN A 191 -8.84 -4.90 12.36
CA GLN A 191 -8.88 -5.72 13.58
C GLN A 191 -8.14 -7.04 13.35
N LEU A 192 -7.63 -7.63 14.44
CA LEU A 192 -7.08 -8.99 14.42
C LEU A 192 -8.18 -10.03 14.16
N ASP A 193 -9.37 -9.78 14.72
CA ASP A 193 -10.58 -10.53 14.44
C ASP A 193 -11.37 -9.83 13.33
N LEU A 194 -11.17 -10.28 12.09
CA LEU A 194 -11.89 -9.78 10.91
C LEU A 194 -13.34 -10.28 10.84
N GLU A 195 -13.72 -11.30 11.62
CA GLU A 195 -15.07 -11.84 11.64
C GLU A 195 -16.06 -10.84 12.26
N SER A 196 -15.56 -9.99 13.16
CA SER A 196 -16.31 -8.90 13.81
C SER A 196 -16.87 -7.85 12.84
N LEU A 197 -16.27 -7.70 11.65
CA LEU A 197 -16.76 -6.81 10.57
C LEU A 197 -17.92 -7.50 9.83
N ASP A 198 -19.05 -7.78 10.49
CA ASP A 198 -20.16 -8.51 9.87
C ASP A 198 -20.95 -7.65 8.86
N GLY A 199 -20.89 -8.06 7.60
CA GLY A 199 -21.59 -7.42 6.48
C GLY A 199 -23.07 -7.78 6.34
N LYS A 200 -23.62 -8.52 7.31
CA LYS A 200 -25.05 -8.85 7.40
C LYS A 200 -25.88 -7.78 8.10
N ASP A 201 -25.25 -6.71 8.59
CA ASP A 201 -25.92 -5.50 9.03
C ASP A 201 -26.52 -4.76 7.81
N TYR A 202 -27.80 -4.45 7.84
CA TYR A 202 -28.54 -3.75 6.77
C TYR A 202 -28.19 -2.25 6.70
N LEU A 203 -27.32 -1.80 7.60
CA LEU A 203 -26.82 -0.43 7.72
C LEU A 203 -25.60 -0.13 6.84
N TRP A 204 -24.92 -1.14 6.25
CA TRP A 204 -23.78 -0.90 5.36
C TRP A 204 -24.26 -0.65 3.92
N PRO A 205 -23.89 0.49 3.29
CA PRO A 205 -24.30 0.77 1.92
C PRO A 205 -23.73 -0.27 0.94
N LYS A 206 -24.58 -0.82 0.06
CA LYS A 206 -24.14 -1.75 -1.01
C LYS A 206 -23.10 -1.14 -1.96
N LYS A 207 -23.08 0.19 -2.07
CA LYS A 207 -22.13 0.95 -2.89
C LYS A 207 -21.74 2.22 -2.16
N LEU A 208 -20.44 2.47 -2.08
CA LEU A 208 -19.86 3.66 -1.49
C LEU A 208 -19.22 4.52 -2.59
N ASP A 209 -19.41 5.83 -2.52
CA ASP A 209 -18.75 6.74 -3.46
C ASP A 209 -17.27 6.89 -3.09
N LYS A 210 -16.39 6.51 -4.02
CA LYS A 210 -14.95 6.54 -3.79
C LYS A 210 -14.40 7.93 -3.52
N LYS A 211 -14.89 8.96 -4.20
CA LYS A 211 -14.38 10.33 -4.02
C LYS A 211 -14.76 10.84 -2.64
N GLU A 212 -15.98 10.56 -2.20
CA GLU A 212 -16.46 10.92 -0.86
C GLU A 212 -15.68 10.22 0.26
N VAL A 213 -15.41 8.92 0.11
CA VAL A 213 -14.63 8.16 1.09
C VAL A 213 -13.18 8.68 1.17
N ILE A 214 -12.54 8.92 0.03
CA ILE A 214 -11.18 9.49 0.01
C ILE A 214 -11.17 10.87 0.67
N ARG A 215 -12.13 11.74 0.31
CA ARG A 215 -12.28 13.08 0.90
C ARG A 215 -12.44 13.02 2.41
N TYR A 216 -13.23 12.07 2.92
CA TYR A 216 -13.38 11.84 4.35
C TYR A 216 -12.04 11.54 5.03
N PHE A 217 -11.26 10.58 4.52
CA PHE A 217 -9.96 10.25 5.12
C PHE A 217 -8.96 11.40 5.01
N THR A 218 -8.94 12.13 3.89
CA THR A 218 -8.13 13.34 3.74
C THR A 218 -8.46 14.40 4.81
N GLN A 219 -9.72 14.51 5.23
CA GLN A 219 -10.17 15.53 6.20
C GLN A 219 -10.07 15.08 7.67
N THR A 220 -10.11 13.76 7.92
CA THR A 220 -10.27 13.23 9.29
C THR A 220 -9.04 12.52 9.84
N CYS A 221 -8.21 11.93 8.98
CA CYS A 221 -6.98 11.27 9.41
C CYS A 221 -5.92 12.27 9.84
N LYS A 222 -5.22 11.95 10.92
CA LYS A 222 -4.16 12.77 11.49
C LYS A 222 -2.86 11.98 11.47
N TYR A 223 -2.19 12.01 10.33
CA TYR A 223 -0.95 11.26 10.15
C TYR A 223 0.20 11.89 10.95
N LYS A 224 0.88 11.08 11.76
CA LYS A 224 2.21 11.42 12.30
C LYS A 224 3.24 10.68 11.48
N VAL A 225 4.24 11.39 10.97
CA VAL A 225 5.30 10.82 10.12
C VAL A 225 6.63 10.91 10.86
N LEU A 226 7.30 9.79 10.98
CA LEU A 226 8.59 9.65 11.65
C LEU A 226 9.66 9.22 10.66
N ASP A 227 10.76 9.96 10.59
CA ASP A 227 11.95 9.56 9.84
C ASP A 227 12.85 8.73 10.75
N LEU A 228 12.95 7.42 10.51
CA LEU A 228 13.71 6.52 11.36
C LEU A 228 15.23 6.75 11.27
N ASN A 229 15.73 7.57 10.33
CA ASN A 229 17.13 7.97 10.28
C ASN A 229 17.40 9.27 11.05
N ASN A 230 16.37 9.98 11.47
CA ASN A 230 16.48 11.29 12.12
C ASN A 230 15.35 11.49 13.15
N LEU A 231 15.31 10.62 14.15
CA LEU A 231 14.34 10.73 15.25
C LEU A 231 14.78 11.82 16.24
N SER A 232 13.84 12.67 16.64
CA SER A 232 14.01 13.52 17.82
C SER A 232 13.72 12.74 19.11
N LYS A 233 14.14 13.26 20.27
CA LYS A 233 13.77 12.68 21.58
C LYS A 233 12.25 12.59 21.78
N GLU A 234 11.50 13.55 21.25
CA GLU A 234 10.03 13.54 21.30
C GLU A 234 9.45 12.42 20.42
N ASP A 235 10.10 12.08 19.31
CA ASP A 235 9.70 10.98 18.45
C ASP A 235 9.99 9.63 19.10
N GLU A 236 11.16 9.46 19.71
CA GLU A 236 11.49 8.26 20.49
C GLU A 236 10.49 8.07 21.64
N GLN A 237 10.20 9.12 22.40
CA GLN A 237 9.21 9.06 23.47
C GLN A 237 7.81 8.76 22.94
N TYR A 238 7.43 9.30 21.77
CA TYR A 238 6.16 8.96 21.14
C TYR A 238 6.10 7.48 20.73
N ILE A 239 7.16 6.93 20.12
CA ILE A 239 7.28 5.52 19.75
C ILE A 239 7.07 4.63 20.98
N GLU A 240 7.75 4.94 22.09
CA GLU A 240 7.59 4.22 23.36
C GLU A 240 6.16 4.32 23.91
N ASN A 241 5.57 5.51 23.89
CA ASN A 241 4.21 5.75 24.38
C ASN A 241 3.14 4.95 23.62
N VAL A 242 3.33 4.72 22.31
CA VAL A 242 2.45 3.85 21.51
C VAL A 242 2.83 2.36 21.61
N GLY A 243 3.85 2.03 22.41
CA GLY A 243 4.29 0.68 22.73
C GLY A 243 5.19 0.03 21.67
N LEU A 244 5.73 0.82 20.74
CA LEU A 244 6.66 0.36 19.71
C LEU A 244 8.11 0.43 20.21
N SER A 245 9.02 -0.34 19.60
CA SER A 245 10.46 -0.28 19.87
C SER A 245 11.21 0.32 18.68
N VAL A 246 12.04 1.33 18.94
CA VAL A 246 12.96 1.92 17.94
C VAL A 246 13.90 0.86 17.36
N GLU A 247 14.39 -0.05 18.20
CA GLU A 247 15.26 -1.16 17.77
C GLU A 247 14.54 -2.08 16.77
N TYR A 248 13.32 -2.52 17.10
CA TYR A 248 12.55 -3.41 16.23
C TYR A 248 12.09 -2.72 14.94
N LEU A 249 11.79 -1.43 14.98
CA LEU A 249 11.55 -0.62 13.78
C LEU A 249 12.82 -0.60 12.91
N ASN A 250 14.01 -0.40 13.49
CA ASN A 250 15.26 -0.37 12.74
C ASN A 250 15.60 -1.72 12.10
N LEU A 251 15.31 -2.84 12.75
CA LEU A 251 15.50 -4.17 12.15
C LEU A 251 14.66 -4.37 10.88
N ASN A 252 13.55 -3.65 10.69
CA ASN A 252 12.78 -3.71 9.44
C ASN A 252 13.47 -3.02 8.25
N LYS A 253 14.52 -2.22 8.48
CA LYS A 253 15.40 -1.69 7.42
C LYS A 253 16.29 -2.77 6.79
N ALA A 254 16.39 -3.94 7.42
CA ALA A 254 17.24 -5.03 6.93
C ALA A 254 16.87 -5.43 5.49
N TYR A 255 17.91 -5.67 4.70
CA TYR A 255 17.82 -6.07 3.29
C TYR A 255 17.09 -7.40 3.10
N LEU A 256 17.31 -8.32 4.04
CA LEU A 256 16.69 -9.63 4.07
C LEU A 256 16.25 -9.98 5.49
N ILE A 257 15.00 -10.40 5.61
CA ILE A 257 14.41 -10.97 6.82
C ILE A 257 13.82 -12.30 6.37
N THR A 258 14.15 -13.38 7.06
CA THR A 258 13.66 -14.72 6.76
C THR A 258 12.97 -15.30 7.99
N LYS A 259 12.35 -16.47 7.85
CA LYS A 259 11.74 -17.18 8.99
C LYS A 259 12.67 -17.37 10.20
N ASN A 260 13.99 -17.36 9.97
CA ASN A 260 15.00 -17.61 11.01
C ASN A 260 15.48 -16.33 11.71
N GLY A 261 15.06 -15.14 11.25
CA GLY A 261 15.50 -13.87 11.83
C GLY A 261 15.88 -12.83 10.79
N VAL A 262 16.60 -11.83 11.27
CA VAL A 262 17.33 -10.92 10.39
C VAL A 262 18.64 -11.61 10.03
N GLU A 263 18.84 -11.85 8.74
CA GLU A 263 20.16 -12.28 8.27
C GLU A 263 21.07 -11.06 8.36
N GLN A 264 22.02 -11.09 9.30
CA GLN A 264 23.07 -10.09 9.38
C GLN A 264 23.82 -10.08 8.05
N GLU A 265 24.33 -8.92 7.63
CA GLU A 265 25.30 -8.86 6.54
C GLU A 265 26.51 -9.71 6.95
N SER A 266 26.48 -11.01 6.69
CA SER A 266 27.69 -11.78 6.75
C SER A 266 28.50 -11.39 5.51
N GLU A 267 29.78 -11.09 5.70
CA GLU A 267 30.75 -11.06 4.61
C GLU A 267 30.68 -12.36 3.78
N ASN A 268 30.19 -13.44 4.41
CA ASN A 268 29.90 -14.76 3.87
C ASN A 268 28.42 -15.03 3.52
N CYS A 269 27.58 -14.00 3.31
CA CYS A 269 26.31 -14.18 2.59
C CYS A 269 26.71 -14.29 1.12
N LEU A 270 27.37 -15.43 0.84
CA LEU A 270 28.06 -15.85 -0.36
C LEU A 270 27.10 -15.75 -1.54
N TRP A 271 27.05 -14.55 -2.10
CA TRP A 271 26.92 -14.37 -3.52
C TRP A 271 28.30 -13.90 -3.93
N ASP A 272 29.07 -14.82 -4.50
CA ASP A 272 30.27 -14.42 -5.23
C ASP A 272 29.82 -13.42 -6.30
N TRP A 273 30.03 -12.14 -6.02
CA TRP A 273 29.92 -11.07 -7.00
C TRP A 273 30.80 -11.39 -8.23
N ASP A 274 31.83 -12.22 -8.01
CA ASP A 274 32.74 -12.84 -8.96
C ASP A 274 32.15 -14.05 -9.74
N LYS A 275 31.24 -14.87 -9.17
CA LYS A 275 30.65 -16.03 -9.87
C LYS A 275 29.62 -15.61 -10.91
N ALA A 276 29.02 -14.42 -10.73
CA ALA A 276 28.04 -13.92 -11.66
C ALA A 276 28.69 -13.25 -12.88
N ASN A 277 29.96 -12.80 -12.82
CA ASN A 277 30.60 -11.99 -13.88
C ASN A 277 29.74 -10.78 -14.34
N ILE A 278 28.78 -10.31 -13.53
CA ILE A 278 27.80 -9.29 -13.93
C ILE A 278 28.38 -7.87 -13.74
N PHE A 279 29.38 -7.71 -12.86
CA PHE A 279 29.85 -6.40 -12.46
C PHE A 279 31.21 -6.05 -13.08
N PRO A 280 31.33 -4.89 -13.75
CA PRO A 280 32.65 -4.34 -14.06
C PRO A 280 33.37 -3.98 -12.75
N THR A 281 34.70 -3.95 -12.76
CA THR A 281 35.56 -3.64 -11.59
C THR A 281 35.32 -2.26 -10.94
N GLN A 282 34.36 -1.47 -11.43
CA GLN A 282 34.08 -0.09 -11.03
C GLN A 282 32.57 0.19 -10.84
N VAL A 283 31.90 -0.54 -9.94
CA VAL A 283 30.47 -0.27 -9.60
C VAL A 283 30.39 0.73 -8.46
N HIS A 284 29.46 1.67 -8.55
CA HIS A 284 29.29 2.68 -7.51
C HIS A 284 28.69 2.07 -6.22
N PRO A 285 29.24 2.33 -5.01
CA PRO A 285 28.76 1.74 -3.75
C PRO A 285 27.25 1.91 -3.47
N ARG A 286 26.64 3.00 -3.94
CA ARG A 286 25.18 3.22 -3.79
C ARG A 286 24.33 2.25 -4.61
N GLN A 287 24.83 1.77 -5.74
CA GLN A 287 24.11 0.78 -6.57
C GLN A 287 24.09 -0.57 -5.88
N VAL A 288 25.23 -0.96 -5.30
CA VAL A 288 25.36 -2.14 -4.45
C VAL A 288 24.37 -2.06 -3.28
N LYS A 289 24.30 -0.89 -2.61
CA LYS A 289 23.34 -0.64 -1.53
C LYS A 289 21.88 -0.80 -1.98
N HIS A 290 21.49 -0.19 -3.11
CA HIS A 290 20.12 -0.31 -3.63
C HIS A 290 19.77 -1.74 -4.06
N TYR A 291 20.73 -2.46 -4.63
CA TYR A 291 20.57 -3.86 -5.00
C TYR A 291 20.29 -4.76 -3.79
N LYS A 292 21.07 -4.58 -2.72
CA LYS A 292 20.86 -5.29 -1.44
C LYS A 292 19.47 -5.01 -0.88
N LYS A 293 19.01 -3.75 -0.91
CA LYS A 293 17.67 -3.32 -0.44
C LYS A 293 16.48 -4.02 -1.10
N THR A 294 16.68 -4.73 -2.21
CA THR A 294 15.62 -5.44 -2.95
C THR A 294 15.80 -6.96 -2.94
N GLN A 295 16.72 -7.49 -2.14
CA GLN A 295 16.91 -8.95 -2.00
C GLN A 295 15.69 -9.67 -1.43
N TYR A 296 14.90 -8.99 -0.60
CA TYR A 296 13.65 -9.54 -0.07
C TYR A 296 12.69 -10.07 -1.17
N GLN A 297 12.73 -9.50 -2.39
CA GLN A 297 11.88 -9.95 -3.50
C GLN A 297 12.21 -11.38 -3.98
N ILE A 298 13.47 -11.80 -3.90
CA ILE A 298 13.87 -13.17 -4.25
C ILE A 298 13.32 -14.15 -3.22
N SER A 299 13.45 -13.83 -1.92
CA SER A 299 12.87 -14.65 -0.84
C SER A 299 11.35 -14.71 -0.97
N MET A 300 10.69 -13.60 -1.32
CA MET A 300 9.25 -13.59 -1.56
C MET A 300 8.81 -14.54 -2.67
N ILE A 301 9.55 -14.62 -3.78
CA ILE A 301 9.25 -15.55 -4.87
C ILE A 301 9.43 -17.00 -4.42
N LYS A 302 10.48 -17.28 -3.64
CA LYS A 302 10.79 -18.63 -3.16
C LYS A 302 9.81 -19.10 -2.07
N GLU A 303 9.37 -18.20 -1.22
CA GLU A 303 8.63 -18.52 0.01
C GLU A 303 7.13 -18.19 -0.09
N GLY A 304 6.70 -17.45 -1.11
CA GLY A 304 5.30 -17.04 -1.30
C GLY A 304 4.79 -16.09 -0.21
N CYS A 305 5.69 -15.42 0.50
CA CYS A 305 5.37 -14.46 1.56
C CYS A 305 6.51 -13.47 1.78
N ILE A 306 6.25 -12.38 2.50
CA ILE A 306 7.26 -11.43 2.97
C ILE A 306 7.36 -11.47 4.50
N TYR A 307 8.56 -11.30 5.04
CA TYR A 307 8.81 -11.23 6.48
C TYR A 307 9.08 -9.80 6.95
N ALA A 308 8.66 -9.53 8.19
CA ALA A 308 8.92 -8.30 8.92
C ALA A 308 9.18 -8.60 10.40
N ILE A 309 9.94 -7.74 11.07
CA ILE A 309 10.11 -7.82 12.53
C ILE A 309 8.91 -7.13 13.18
N CYS A 310 8.23 -7.83 14.09
CA CYS A 310 7.12 -7.28 14.86
C CYS A 310 7.59 -6.06 15.67
N PRO A 311 7.07 -4.85 15.38
CA PRO A 311 7.52 -3.63 16.04
C PRO A 311 7.31 -3.58 17.56
N TRP A 312 6.45 -4.45 18.11
CA TRP A 312 6.16 -4.56 19.54
C TRP A 312 6.96 -5.65 20.26
N SER A 313 7.28 -6.76 19.58
CA SER A 313 7.78 -7.97 20.26
C SER A 313 9.11 -8.51 19.72
N GLY A 314 9.63 -7.95 18.62
CA GLY A 314 10.86 -8.42 17.99
C GLY A 314 10.72 -9.76 17.25
N LYS A 315 9.56 -10.44 17.35
CA LYS A 315 9.31 -11.70 16.65
C LYS A 315 9.25 -11.48 15.14
N VAL A 316 9.80 -12.42 14.37
CA VAL A 316 9.61 -12.46 12.92
C VAL A 316 8.16 -12.84 12.61
N LEU A 317 7.48 -11.98 11.85
CA LEU A 317 6.15 -12.22 11.33
C LEU A 317 6.24 -12.47 9.82
N LYS A 318 5.30 -13.24 9.30
CA LYS A 318 5.13 -13.47 7.86
C LYS A 318 3.82 -12.84 7.38
N SER A 319 3.81 -12.36 6.15
CA SER A 319 2.62 -11.89 5.45
C SER A 319 2.55 -12.54 4.07
N ASN A 320 1.46 -13.23 3.79
CA ASN A 320 1.06 -13.66 2.45
C ASN A 320 -0.13 -12.83 1.94
N ASP A 321 -0.43 -11.69 2.58
CA ASP A 321 -1.51 -10.79 2.15
C ASP A 321 -0.89 -9.57 1.47
N SER A 322 -1.21 -9.37 0.19
CA SER A 322 -0.72 -8.24 -0.60
C SER A 322 -1.89 -7.43 -1.16
N LEU A 323 -1.88 -6.12 -0.92
CA LEU A 323 -2.87 -5.19 -1.47
C LEU A 323 -2.16 -4.15 -2.33
N VAL A 324 -2.59 -3.99 -3.57
CA VAL A 324 -1.92 -3.11 -4.54
C VAL A 324 -2.55 -1.73 -4.53
N SER A 325 -1.71 -0.69 -4.57
CA SER A 325 -2.19 0.68 -4.70
C SER A 325 -2.90 0.87 -6.04
N ILE A 326 -4.03 1.56 -5.99
CA ILE A 326 -4.78 2.01 -7.16
C ILE A 326 -4.37 3.41 -7.63
N SER A 327 -3.41 4.05 -6.98
CA SER A 327 -2.85 5.33 -7.42
C SER A 327 -1.72 5.11 -8.42
N GLU A 328 -1.19 6.20 -8.97
CA GLU A 328 -0.07 6.17 -9.94
C GLU A 328 1.30 6.04 -9.26
N THR A 329 1.36 5.83 -7.94
CA THR A 329 2.63 5.66 -7.21
C THR A 329 3.14 4.23 -7.27
N TYR A 330 2.27 3.25 -7.53
CA TYR A 330 2.58 1.82 -7.68
C TYR A 330 3.04 1.07 -6.40
N HIS A 331 2.68 1.55 -5.21
CA HIS A 331 2.99 0.83 -3.96
C HIS A 331 2.25 -0.51 -3.82
N ILE A 332 2.89 -1.46 -3.13
CA ILE A 332 2.25 -2.68 -2.60
C ILE A 332 2.28 -2.64 -1.08
N PHE A 333 1.15 -2.94 -0.47
CA PHE A 333 0.92 -2.99 0.96
C PHE A 333 0.86 -4.44 1.41
N TYR A 334 1.85 -4.88 2.19
CA TYR A 334 1.84 -6.21 2.81
C TYR A 334 1.34 -6.11 4.24
N ARG A 335 0.29 -6.88 4.56
CA ARG A 335 -0.44 -6.78 5.82
C ARG A 335 0.10 -7.79 6.85
N PHE A 336 0.47 -7.32 8.03
CA PHE A 336 0.99 -8.18 9.11
C PHE A 336 0.09 -8.14 10.34
N SER A 337 -0.08 -9.30 10.98
CA SER A 337 -0.82 -9.46 12.23
C SER A 337 0.15 -9.58 13.41
N GLY A 338 0.37 -8.47 14.12
CA GLY A 338 1.14 -8.42 15.36
C GLY A 338 0.24 -8.33 16.60
N ARG A 339 0.60 -7.45 17.54
CA ARG A 339 -0.34 -6.97 18.59
C ARG A 339 -1.55 -6.27 17.96
N GLU A 340 -1.31 -5.60 16.84
CA GLU A 340 -2.27 -4.91 15.99
C GLU A 340 -1.89 -5.16 14.53
N ILE A 341 -2.78 -4.79 13.60
CA ILE A 341 -2.46 -4.81 12.18
C ILE A 341 -1.49 -3.67 11.87
N PHE A 342 -0.46 -3.96 11.09
CA PHE A 342 0.40 -2.96 10.46
C PHE A 342 0.72 -3.37 9.03
N TYR A 343 1.12 -2.40 8.21
CA TYR A 343 1.47 -2.63 6.81
C TYR A 343 2.93 -2.31 6.58
N LEU A 344 3.63 -3.20 5.87
CA LEU A 344 4.89 -2.87 5.22
C LEU A 344 4.59 -2.44 3.79
N ILE A 345 4.88 -1.19 3.47
CA ILE A 345 4.67 -0.61 2.15
C ILE A 345 6.00 -0.67 1.41
N THR A 346 5.99 -1.30 0.24
CA THR A 346 7.17 -1.42 -0.61
C THR A 346 6.87 -0.89 -2.00
N GLY A 347 7.92 -0.42 -2.67
CA GLY A 347 7.85 -0.08 -4.08
C GLY A 347 7.15 1.23 -4.36
N ASN A 348 7.68 2.01 -5.28
CA ASN A 348 6.99 3.11 -5.95
C ASN A 348 7.56 3.28 -7.35
N TYR A 349 7.13 4.33 -8.05
CA TYR A 349 7.62 4.67 -9.39
C TYR A 349 9.15 4.85 -9.47
N TRP A 350 9.80 5.20 -8.35
CA TRP A 350 11.23 5.50 -8.29
C TRP A 350 12.02 4.52 -7.44
N ASN A 351 11.43 3.70 -6.58
CA ASN A 351 12.16 2.92 -5.60
C ASN A 351 11.40 1.65 -5.25
N SER A 352 11.98 0.50 -5.52
CA SER A 352 11.41 -0.81 -5.27
C SER A 352 11.77 -1.41 -3.90
N SER A 353 12.43 -0.67 -3.01
CA SER A 353 12.77 -1.17 -1.66
C SER A 353 11.59 -1.07 -0.68
N LYS A 354 11.76 -1.65 0.51
CA LYS A 354 10.93 -1.35 1.69
C LYS A 354 10.96 0.16 1.96
N GLN A 355 9.80 0.82 1.98
CA GLN A 355 9.71 2.28 2.17
C GLN A 355 9.22 2.60 3.58
N ILE A 356 8.06 2.08 3.96
CA ILE A 356 7.30 2.59 5.12
C ILE A 356 6.68 1.44 5.91
N LEU A 357 6.66 1.57 7.23
CA LEU A 357 5.72 0.87 8.11
C LEU A 357 4.54 1.80 8.43
N TYR A 358 3.32 1.33 8.18
CA TYR A 358 2.11 2.08 8.47
C TYR A 358 1.25 1.37 9.54
N PHE A 359 0.82 2.12 10.55
CA PHE A 359 0.03 1.65 11.68
C PHE A 359 -1.37 2.28 11.67
N PRO A 360 -2.40 1.55 11.18
CA PRO A 360 -3.78 2.02 11.01
C PRO A 360 -4.44 2.63 12.25
N LYS A 361 -4.15 2.11 13.44
CA LYS A 361 -4.85 2.50 14.68
C LYS A 361 -4.49 3.92 15.12
N THR A 362 -3.23 4.31 14.90
CA THR A 362 -2.67 5.60 15.34
C THR A 362 -2.43 6.56 14.18
N ASP A 363 -2.70 6.14 12.94
CA ASP A 363 -2.29 6.86 11.72
C ASP A 363 -0.78 7.19 11.68
N LEU A 364 0.03 6.34 12.31
CA LEU A 364 1.48 6.51 12.35
C LEU A 364 2.13 5.96 11.08
N ILE A 365 2.97 6.77 10.45
CA ILE A 365 3.83 6.44 9.31
C ILE A 365 5.27 6.46 9.83
N VAL A 366 5.96 5.32 9.77
CA VAL A 366 7.39 5.23 10.05
C VAL A 366 8.11 5.00 8.74
N ASP A 367 8.89 5.99 8.32
CA ASP A 367 9.71 5.89 7.14
C ASP A 367 11.02 5.15 7.45
N LEU A 368 11.30 4.12 6.66
CA LEU A 368 12.47 3.27 6.83
C LEU A 368 13.68 3.80 6.06
N ASP A 369 13.49 4.61 5.01
CA ASP A 369 14.54 4.93 4.04
C ASP A 369 14.19 6.15 3.15
N LEU A 370 13.97 7.32 3.76
CA LEU A 370 13.82 8.58 3.02
C LEU A 370 15.09 8.86 2.20
N ALA A 371 15.02 8.65 0.89
CA ALA A 371 15.94 9.31 -0.02
C ALA A 371 15.70 10.83 0.06
N GLU A 372 16.74 11.62 0.31
CA GLU A 372 16.70 13.08 0.55
C GLU A 372 15.86 13.89 -0.45
N ARG A 373 15.63 13.36 -1.66
CA ARG A 373 14.88 14.02 -2.74
C ARG A 373 13.36 13.90 -2.63
N TYR A 374 12.83 13.00 -1.81
CA TYR A 374 11.38 12.70 -1.73
C TYR A 374 10.82 12.87 -0.32
N LYS A 375 11.17 13.98 0.35
CA LYS A 375 10.45 14.50 1.52
C LYS A 375 9.03 14.97 1.17
N GLU A 376 8.35 14.27 0.26
CA GLU A 376 6.97 14.55 -0.12
C GLU A 376 6.06 13.69 0.76
N THR A 377 6.08 13.97 2.06
CA THR A 377 5.15 13.40 3.04
C THR A 377 3.69 13.48 2.55
N GLU A 378 3.37 14.53 1.79
CA GLU A 378 2.07 14.71 1.12
C GLU A 378 1.73 13.58 0.12
N LEU A 379 2.70 13.07 -0.64
CA LEU A 379 2.45 11.97 -1.60
C LEU A 379 2.09 10.67 -0.90
N TYR A 380 2.82 10.32 0.17
CA TYR A 380 2.52 9.12 0.95
C TYR A 380 1.16 9.22 1.64
N ILE A 381 0.82 10.41 2.16
CA ILE A 381 -0.48 10.69 2.76
C ILE A 381 -1.60 10.58 1.71
N ASP A 382 -1.44 11.15 0.51
CA ASP A 382 -2.43 11.04 -0.57
C ASP A 382 -2.62 9.58 -0.98
N ASP A 383 -1.54 8.83 -1.13
CA ASP A 383 -1.61 7.42 -1.49
C ASP A 383 -2.26 6.56 -0.40
N LEU A 384 -1.94 6.79 0.87
CA LEU A 384 -2.60 6.15 2.01
C LEU A 384 -4.10 6.47 2.06
N ASN A 385 -4.49 7.72 1.82
CA ASN A 385 -5.90 8.09 1.77
C ASN A 385 -6.62 7.41 0.59
N ARG A 386 -5.98 7.29 -0.57
CA ARG A 386 -6.51 6.53 -1.72
C ARG A 386 -6.60 5.03 -1.43
N PHE A 387 -5.61 4.48 -0.75
CA PHE A 387 -5.58 3.09 -0.31
C PHE A 387 -6.72 2.80 0.67
N LYS A 388 -6.87 3.61 1.73
CA LYS A 388 -8.03 3.54 2.65
C LYS A 388 -9.34 3.65 1.90
N GLY A 389 -9.46 4.63 1.01
CA GLY A 389 -10.64 4.81 0.18
C GLY A 389 -10.95 3.59 -0.69
N TYR A 390 -9.93 2.95 -1.26
CA TYR A 390 -10.09 1.72 -2.03
C TYR A 390 -10.54 0.55 -1.16
N LEU A 391 -9.89 0.32 -0.03
CA LEU A 391 -10.24 -0.78 0.86
C LEU A 391 -11.67 -0.63 1.39
N VAL A 392 -12.04 0.58 1.82
CA VAL A 392 -13.38 0.86 2.33
C VAL A 392 -14.44 0.76 1.23
N THR A 393 -14.17 1.22 0.02
CA THR A 393 -15.15 1.09 -1.07
C THR A 393 -15.32 -0.35 -1.59
N ASN A 394 -14.31 -1.21 -1.40
CA ASN A 394 -14.32 -2.60 -1.86
C ASN A 394 -14.31 -3.60 -0.70
N TRP A 395 -14.75 -3.16 0.49
CA TRP A 395 -14.53 -3.86 1.76
C TRP A 395 -15.03 -5.30 1.79
N ASN A 396 -16.10 -5.63 1.07
CA ASN A 396 -16.60 -7.01 0.96
C ASN A 396 -15.58 -7.93 0.27
N SER A 397 -15.07 -7.52 -0.89
CA SER A 397 -14.05 -8.28 -1.63
C SER A 397 -12.73 -8.33 -0.86
N ILE A 398 -12.36 -7.23 -0.18
CA ILE A 398 -11.18 -7.19 0.69
C ILE A 398 -11.34 -8.15 1.87
N LYS A 399 -12.48 -8.11 2.56
CA LYS A 399 -12.77 -9.02 3.69
C LYS A 399 -12.69 -10.47 3.23
N ALA A 400 -13.31 -10.81 2.09
CA ALA A 400 -13.25 -12.15 1.52
C ALA A 400 -11.80 -12.57 1.20
N TYR A 401 -11.01 -11.68 0.60
CA TYR A 401 -9.59 -11.91 0.32
C TYR A 401 -8.77 -12.15 1.58
N LEU A 402 -8.98 -11.35 2.64
CA LEU A 402 -8.24 -11.45 3.90
C LEU A 402 -8.66 -12.65 4.77
N LEU A 403 -9.92 -13.10 4.68
CA LEU A 403 -10.41 -14.31 5.35
C LEU A 403 -10.08 -15.59 4.59
N ASN A 404 -9.49 -15.50 3.40
CA ASN A 404 -9.12 -16.67 2.65
C ASN A 404 -7.88 -17.33 3.28
N PHE A 405 -8.12 -18.32 4.16
CA PHE A 405 -7.06 -19.05 4.88
C PHE A 405 -6.26 -20.02 4.02
N ASN A 406 -6.40 -19.99 2.69
CA ASN A 406 -5.62 -20.86 1.82
C ASN A 406 -4.13 -20.52 1.97
N LYS A 407 -3.35 -21.48 2.48
CA LYS A 407 -1.98 -21.22 2.97
C LYS A 407 -0.99 -20.89 1.85
N ASN A 408 -1.30 -21.23 0.60
CA ASN A 408 -0.44 -21.02 -0.56
C ASN A 408 -1.19 -20.23 -1.63
N ARG A 409 -1.06 -18.90 -1.62
CA ARG A 409 -1.49 -18.04 -2.73
C ARG A 409 -0.49 -18.18 -3.87
N GLU A 410 -0.97 -18.19 -5.11
CA GLU A 410 -0.08 -18.06 -6.26
C GLU A 410 0.61 -16.69 -6.21
N THR A 411 1.93 -16.71 -6.36
CA THR A 411 2.78 -15.53 -6.41
C THR A 411 2.73 -14.94 -7.81
N VAL A 412 2.31 -13.68 -7.91
CA VAL A 412 2.19 -12.98 -9.19
C VAL A 412 3.11 -11.78 -9.28
N VAL A 413 3.89 -11.70 -10.35
CA VAL A 413 4.73 -10.53 -10.65
C VAL A 413 3.96 -9.56 -11.53
N LEU A 414 3.91 -8.29 -11.12
CA LEU A 414 3.22 -7.22 -11.84
C LEU A 414 4.16 -6.49 -12.80
N ILE A 415 3.73 -6.33 -14.06
CA ILE A 415 4.44 -5.57 -15.09
C ILE A 415 3.45 -4.58 -15.71
N ASN A 416 3.54 -3.30 -15.38
CA ASN A 416 2.48 -2.34 -15.68
C ASN A 416 2.96 -0.92 -15.98
N THR A 417 4.26 -0.72 -16.14
CA THR A 417 4.82 0.60 -16.37
C THR A 417 4.92 0.91 -17.86
N LEU A 418 4.25 1.97 -18.33
CA LEU A 418 4.33 2.42 -19.73
C LEU A 418 5.50 3.37 -19.99
N HIS A 419 6.03 4.02 -18.97
CA HIS A 419 7.17 4.92 -19.13
C HIS A 419 8.44 4.12 -19.41
N PHE A 420 9.02 4.32 -20.60
CA PHE A 420 10.14 3.51 -21.13
C PHE A 420 11.30 3.35 -20.16
N ALA A 421 11.77 4.45 -19.57
CA ALA A 421 12.91 4.40 -18.64
C ALA A 421 12.64 3.51 -17.43
N HIS A 422 11.45 3.64 -16.82
CA HIS A 422 11.06 2.92 -15.62
C HIS A 422 10.75 1.46 -15.91
N HIS A 423 10.08 1.18 -17.02
CA HIS A 423 9.90 -0.20 -17.46
C HIS A 423 11.24 -0.89 -17.70
N LEU A 424 12.19 -0.21 -18.36
CA LEU A 424 13.52 -0.76 -18.63
C LEU A 424 14.33 -0.98 -17.34
N MET A 425 14.49 0.05 -16.51
CA MET A 425 15.40 0.01 -15.37
C MET A 425 14.80 -0.63 -14.12
N ASP A 426 13.49 -0.53 -13.93
CA ASP A 426 12.82 -1.06 -12.74
C ASP A 426 12.28 -2.47 -13.02
N GLU A 427 11.34 -2.61 -13.96
CA GLU A 427 10.65 -3.88 -14.22
C GLU A 427 11.55 -4.89 -14.94
N LEU A 428 12.07 -4.56 -16.14
CA LEU A 428 12.95 -5.47 -16.89
C LEU A 428 14.30 -5.68 -16.18
N GLY A 429 14.88 -4.64 -15.58
CA GLY A 429 16.08 -4.78 -14.74
C GLY A 429 15.85 -5.70 -13.54
N GLY A 430 14.68 -5.59 -12.88
CA GLY A 430 14.27 -6.50 -11.81
C GLY A 430 14.08 -7.94 -12.29
N LEU A 431 13.48 -8.14 -13.47
CA LEU A 431 13.33 -9.47 -14.07
C LEU A 431 14.69 -10.07 -14.49
N GLY A 432 15.59 -9.26 -15.03
CA GLY A 432 16.96 -9.67 -15.34
C GLY A 432 17.69 -10.16 -14.09
N LYS A 433 17.55 -9.43 -12.97
CA LYS A 433 18.03 -9.90 -11.66
C LYS A 433 17.44 -11.28 -11.32
N LEU A 434 16.13 -11.45 -11.39
CA LEU A 434 15.49 -12.74 -11.09
C LEU A 434 15.92 -13.87 -12.05
N ASN A 435 16.19 -13.54 -13.32
CA ASN A 435 16.71 -14.48 -14.30
C ASN A 435 18.08 -15.01 -13.88
N ASN A 436 18.97 -14.10 -13.47
CA ASN A 436 20.32 -14.44 -13.01
C ASN A 436 20.32 -15.31 -11.75
N TYR A 437 19.26 -15.20 -10.93
CA TYR A 437 19.05 -16.07 -9.77
C TYR A 437 18.24 -17.34 -10.07
N ASN A 438 17.95 -17.64 -11.34
CA ASN A 438 17.11 -18.76 -11.75
C ASN A 438 15.77 -18.81 -10.98
N CYS A 439 15.18 -17.63 -10.75
CA CYS A 439 13.93 -17.47 -10.00
C CYS A 439 12.73 -17.20 -10.90
N LEU A 440 12.93 -16.83 -12.18
CA LEU A 440 11.81 -16.55 -13.10
C LEU A 440 10.90 -17.78 -13.30
N ASN A 441 11.47 -18.99 -13.31
CA ASN A 441 10.74 -20.24 -13.41
C ASN A 441 10.05 -20.67 -12.10
N GLN A 442 10.22 -19.93 -11.00
CA GLN A 442 9.54 -20.14 -9.72
C GLN A 442 8.36 -19.20 -9.52
N VAL A 443 8.24 -18.14 -10.34
CA VAL A 443 7.06 -17.27 -10.35
C VAL A 443 5.88 -18.04 -10.94
N ASP A 444 4.75 -18.07 -10.22
CA ASP A 444 3.55 -18.78 -10.67
C ASP A 444 2.94 -18.11 -11.89
N LYS A 445 2.71 -16.79 -11.83
CA LYS A 445 2.15 -16.00 -12.94
C LYS A 445 2.76 -14.60 -13.06
N PHE A 446 2.71 -14.05 -14.27
CA PHE A 446 3.04 -12.67 -14.59
C PHE A 446 1.78 -11.96 -15.06
N LEU A 447 1.38 -10.91 -14.35
CA LEU A 447 0.28 -10.03 -14.76
C LEU A 447 0.87 -8.85 -15.53
N VAL A 448 0.65 -8.87 -16.84
CA VAL A 448 1.32 -7.96 -17.77
C VAL A 448 0.32 -7.00 -18.39
N ALA A 449 0.40 -5.73 -18.01
CA ALA A 449 -0.43 -4.66 -18.52
C ALA A 449 0.34 -3.66 -19.41
N ALA A 450 1.66 -3.79 -19.50
CA ALA A 450 2.52 -2.99 -20.38
C ALA A 450 3.71 -3.82 -20.89
N GLU A 451 3.98 -3.76 -22.20
CA GLU A 451 5.12 -4.44 -22.87
C GLU A 451 5.75 -3.52 -23.94
N PRO A 452 6.24 -2.31 -23.58
CA PRO A 452 6.66 -1.31 -24.57
C PRO A 452 7.76 -1.81 -25.52
N PHE A 453 8.69 -2.65 -25.03
CA PHE A 453 9.83 -3.18 -25.80
C PHE A 453 9.54 -4.49 -26.57
N GLY A 454 8.35 -5.06 -26.40
CA GLY A 454 8.02 -6.38 -26.94
C GLY A 454 7.61 -7.38 -25.86
N LYS A 455 7.26 -8.60 -26.29
CA LYS A 455 6.67 -9.58 -25.38
C LYS A 455 7.67 -10.03 -24.33
N LEU A 456 7.22 -10.13 -23.08
CA LEU A 456 8.06 -10.45 -21.94
C LEU A 456 8.77 -11.80 -22.09
N ASN A 457 8.09 -12.82 -22.62
CA ASN A 457 8.67 -14.14 -22.89
C ASN A 457 9.61 -14.19 -24.10
N GLU A 458 9.62 -13.16 -24.95
CA GLU A 458 10.63 -13.02 -26.01
C GLU A 458 11.93 -12.44 -25.42
N ILE A 459 11.80 -11.48 -24.48
CA ILE A 459 12.93 -10.86 -23.75
C ILE A 459 13.55 -11.85 -22.78
N PHE A 460 12.72 -12.55 -21.99
CA PHE A 460 13.16 -13.56 -21.03
C PHE A 460 12.56 -14.93 -21.39
N PRO A 461 13.26 -15.75 -22.18
CA PRO A 461 12.77 -17.08 -22.58
C PRO A 461 12.47 -18.03 -21.42
N ALA A 462 13.07 -17.79 -20.23
CA ALA A 462 12.76 -18.53 -19.01
C ALA A 462 11.30 -18.36 -18.53
N ILE A 463 10.63 -17.27 -18.96
CA ILE A 463 9.22 -17.02 -18.67
C ILE A 463 8.36 -17.73 -19.70
N LYS A 464 7.74 -18.84 -19.29
CA LYS A 464 6.85 -19.60 -20.17
C LYS A 464 5.56 -18.85 -20.46
N LYS A 465 5.05 -18.96 -21.70
CA LYS A 465 3.89 -18.20 -22.20
C LYS A 465 2.62 -18.47 -21.38
N GLU A 466 2.41 -19.71 -20.93
CA GLU A 466 1.28 -20.14 -20.11
C GLU A 466 1.22 -19.48 -18.72
N ARG A 467 2.34 -18.94 -18.24
CA ARG A 467 2.40 -18.19 -16.97
C ARG A 467 2.13 -16.70 -17.15
N ILE A 468 1.96 -16.22 -18.37
CA ILE A 468 1.71 -14.80 -18.63
C ILE A 468 0.22 -14.57 -18.85
N LYS A 469 -0.39 -13.75 -17.99
CA LYS A 469 -1.73 -13.19 -18.21
C LYS A 469 -1.60 -11.72 -18.62
N ARG A 470 -1.98 -11.43 -19.86
CA ARG A 470 -1.98 -10.06 -20.40
C ARG A 470 -3.28 -9.35 -20.09
N ILE A 471 -3.18 -8.15 -19.53
CA ILE A 471 -4.30 -7.34 -19.03
C ILE A 471 -4.15 -5.93 -19.58
N PHE A 472 -4.30 -5.79 -20.90
CA PHE A 472 -4.29 -4.50 -21.57
C PHE A 472 -5.67 -3.86 -21.47
N PRO A 473 -5.83 -2.68 -20.84
CA PRO A 473 -7.12 -2.01 -20.79
C PRO A 473 -7.57 -1.61 -22.20
N SER A 474 -8.80 -1.98 -22.58
CA SER A 474 -9.41 -1.51 -23.84
C SER A 474 -9.95 -0.07 -23.76
N GLU A 475 -9.97 0.53 -22.56
CA GLU A 475 -10.54 1.85 -22.26
C GLU A 475 -9.61 2.63 -21.32
N LYS A 476 -9.89 3.93 -21.10
CA LYS A 476 -9.22 4.83 -20.12
C LYS A 476 -9.40 4.40 -18.63
N LYS A 477 -9.49 3.12 -18.33
CA LYS A 477 -9.50 2.59 -16.96
C LYS A 477 -8.07 2.58 -16.43
N SER A 478 -7.89 2.98 -15.17
CA SER A 478 -6.60 2.88 -14.49
C SER A 478 -6.15 1.41 -14.45
N VAL A 479 -5.03 1.11 -15.09
CA VAL A 479 -4.37 -0.22 -15.10
C VAL A 479 -4.26 -0.78 -13.68
N ASN A 480 -3.86 0.07 -12.72
CA ASN A 480 -3.66 -0.32 -11.32
C ASN A 480 -4.96 -0.78 -10.65
N LYS A 481 -6.11 -0.20 -11.04
CA LYS A 481 -7.42 -0.67 -10.56
C LYS A 481 -7.74 -2.08 -11.07
N ILE A 482 -7.45 -2.36 -12.34
CA ILE A 482 -7.71 -3.67 -12.94
C ILE A 482 -6.82 -4.72 -12.27
N LEU A 483 -5.53 -4.42 -12.09
CA LEU A 483 -4.60 -5.30 -11.39
C LEU A 483 -5.03 -5.56 -9.94
N ALA A 484 -5.42 -4.53 -9.20
CA ALA A 484 -5.91 -4.69 -7.84
C ALA A 484 -7.15 -5.60 -7.78
N GLN A 485 -8.10 -5.44 -8.72
CA GLN A 485 -9.28 -6.30 -8.81
C GLN A 485 -8.92 -7.75 -9.14
N GLU A 486 -8.04 -7.96 -10.13
CA GLU A 486 -7.55 -9.28 -10.56
C GLU A 486 -6.90 -10.05 -9.40
N ILE A 487 -6.11 -9.36 -8.57
CA ILE A 487 -5.46 -9.93 -7.39
C ILE A 487 -6.48 -10.39 -6.36
N LEU A 488 -7.54 -9.60 -6.13
CA LEU A 488 -8.58 -9.94 -5.17
C LEU A 488 -9.43 -11.13 -5.64
N GLU A 489 -9.86 -11.11 -6.90
CA GLU A 489 -10.74 -12.13 -7.49
C GLU A 489 -10.08 -13.50 -7.59
N ASN A 490 -8.77 -13.54 -7.83
CA ASN A 490 -8.01 -14.78 -7.97
C ASN A 490 -7.15 -15.11 -6.74
N ASN A 491 -7.31 -14.33 -5.66
CA ASN A 491 -6.64 -14.56 -4.39
C ASN A 491 -5.09 -14.57 -4.46
N PHE A 492 -4.51 -13.76 -5.35
CA PHE A 492 -3.07 -13.75 -5.61
C PHE A 492 -2.24 -13.05 -4.52
N PHE A 493 -0.97 -13.42 -4.43
CA PHE A 493 0.07 -12.68 -3.71
C PHE A 493 0.93 -11.90 -4.69
N ALA A 494 0.75 -10.60 -4.74
CA ALA A 494 1.37 -9.72 -5.72
C ALA A 494 2.74 -9.22 -5.27
N ILE A 495 3.68 -9.26 -6.21
CA ILE A 495 5.03 -8.74 -6.07
C ILE A 495 5.29 -7.73 -7.19
N ARG A 496 5.75 -6.54 -6.82
CA ARG A 496 6.38 -5.62 -7.76
C ARG A 496 7.86 -5.91 -7.75
N VAL A 497 8.36 -6.39 -8.87
CA VAL A 497 9.79 -6.60 -9.05
C VAL A 497 10.44 -5.28 -9.45
N GLY A 498 11.57 -5.02 -8.83
CA GLY A 498 12.39 -3.89 -9.17
C GLY A 498 13.57 -3.86 -8.23
N GLY A 499 14.73 -3.45 -8.68
CA GLY A 499 15.85 -3.45 -7.73
C GLY A 499 17.21 -3.42 -8.32
N PHE A 500 17.29 -3.15 -9.61
CA PHE A 500 18.54 -2.95 -10.27
C PHE A 500 18.29 -1.89 -11.31
N LYS A 501 18.35 -0.62 -10.89
CA LYS A 501 18.36 0.56 -11.78
C LYS A 501 19.65 0.56 -12.58
N PHE A 502 19.82 -0.49 -13.35
CA PHE A 502 21.00 -0.89 -14.07
C PHE A 502 20.57 -1.83 -15.18
N VAL A 503 20.92 -1.45 -16.40
CA VAL A 503 20.70 -2.18 -17.63
C VAL A 503 22.00 -2.91 -17.93
N THR A 504 21.98 -4.24 -17.81
CA THR A 504 23.13 -5.06 -18.21
C THR A 504 23.33 -4.99 -19.72
N GLU A 505 24.55 -5.26 -20.19
CA GLU A 505 24.82 -5.38 -21.62
C GLU A 505 23.94 -6.46 -22.26
N GLU A 506 23.75 -7.59 -21.56
CA GLU A 506 22.86 -8.67 -21.97
C GLU A 506 21.41 -8.22 -22.19
N LEU A 507 20.82 -7.50 -21.22
CA LEU A 507 19.43 -7.04 -21.33
C LEU A 507 19.25 -6.08 -22.51
N ALA A 508 20.20 -5.16 -22.70
CA ALA A 508 20.16 -4.24 -23.82
C ALA A 508 20.29 -4.95 -25.17
N ASN A 509 21.15 -5.97 -25.26
CA ASN A 509 21.31 -6.78 -26.45
C ASN A 509 20.05 -7.61 -26.74
N GLN A 510 19.41 -8.18 -25.73
CA GLN A 510 18.12 -8.89 -25.88
C GLN A 510 17.04 -7.96 -26.45
N ILE A 511 16.91 -6.75 -25.89
CA ILE A 511 15.97 -5.74 -26.38
C ILE A 511 16.27 -5.36 -27.84
N TYR A 512 17.55 -5.15 -28.17
CA TYR A 512 17.95 -4.86 -29.56
C TYR A 512 17.61 -6.00 -30.51
N HIS A 513 17.97 -7.24 -30.20
CA HIS A 513 17.71 -8.39 -31.06
C HIS A 513 16.21 -8.62 -31.29
N ILE A 514 15.38 -8.44 -30.28
CA ILE A 514 13.92 -8.52 -30.42
C ILE A 514 13.41 -7.37 -31.29
N SER A 515 13.98 -6.19 -31.13
CA SER A 515 13.63 -5.03 -31.95
C SER A 515 13.94 -5.28 -33.43
N VAL A 516 15.12 -5.81 -33.73
CA VAL A 516 15.52 -6.21 -35.10
C VAL A 516 14.54 -7.23 -35.69
N LYS A 517 14.16 -8.27 -34.92
CA LYS A 517 13.20 -9.30 -35.37
C LYS A 517 11.80 -8.76 -35.68
N LYS A 518 11.43 -7.63 -35.09
CA LYS A 518 10.13 -6.98 -35.29
C LYS A 518 10.13 -6.04 -36.50
N CYS A 519 11.28 -5.50 -36.87
CA CYS A 519 11.41 -4.66 -38.05
C CYS A 519 11.28 -5.47 -39.34
N ASN A 520 10.71 -4.85 -40.37
CA ASN A 520 10.70 -5.42 -41.72
C ASN A 520 12.07 -5.27 -42.40
N SER A 521 12.33 -6.09 -43.43
CA SER A 521 13.62 -6.11 -44.12
C SER A 521 13.97 -4.82 -44.86
N ALA A 522 12.97 -4.09 -45.37
CA ALA A 522 13.20 -2.82 -46.06
C ALA A 522 13.69 -1.72 -45.10
N PHE A 523 13.07 -1.64 -43.91
CA PHE A 523 13.51 -0.76 -42.83
C PHE A 523 14.94 -1.10 -42.40
N LEU A 524 15.25 -2.38 -42.17
CA LEU A 524 16.59 -2.79 -41.77
C LEU A 524 17.65 -2.43 -42.83
N ALA A 525 17.31 -2.58 -44.11
CA ALA A 525 18.18 -2.17 -45.21
C ALA A 525 18.39 -0.64 -45.26
N GLU A 526 17.37 0.16 -44.93
CA GLU A 526 17.51 1.62 -44.82
C GLU A 526 18.48 2.00 -43.70
N VAL A 527 18.34 1.40 -42.52
CA VAL A 527 19.22 1.67 -41.37
C VAL A 527 20.68 1.32 -41.70
N GLU A 528 20.92 0.14 -42.28
CA GLU A 528 22.27 -0.27 -42.69
C GLU A 528 22.83 0.63 -43.78
N GLN A 529 22.00 1.03 -44.76
CA GLN A 529 22.41 1.95 -45.81
C GLN A 529 22.79 3.31 -45.23
N ALA A 530 22.04 3.83 -44.25
CA ALA A 530 22.36 5.09 -43.60
C ALA A 530 23.73 5.02 -42.92
N LYS A 531 23.99 3.95 -42.16
CA LYS A 531 25.28 3.70 -41.49
C LYS A 531 26.46 3.57 -42.46
N GLN A 532 26.25 2.98 -43.63
CA GLN A 532 27.30 2.82 -44.65
C GLN A 532 27.60 4.11 -45.42
N LYS A 533 26.57 4.92 -45.69
CA LYS A 533 26.69 6.12 -46.54
C LYS A 533 27.08 7.38 -45.78
N HIS A 534 26.76 7.45 -44.49
CA HIS A 534 26.89 8.68 -43.73
C HIS A 534 27.95 8.58 -42.64
N PHE A 535 28.66 9.69 -42.43
CA PHE A 535 29.50 9.86 -41.25
C PHE A 535 29.64 11.36 -40.89
N PRO A 536 29.43 11.73 -39.61
CA PRO A 536 28.82 10.88 -38.60
C PRO A 536 27.33 10.67 -38.89
N VAL A 537 26.74 9.61 -38.36
CA VAL A 537 25.30 9.48 -38.15
C VAL A 537 24.97 10.09 -36.78
N LEU A 538 24.42 11.29 -36.80
CA LEU A 538 24.10 12.08 -35.62
C LEU A 538 22.63 11.88 -35.20
N TRP A 539 22.42 11.46 -33.96
CA TRP A 539 21.09 11.42 -33.34
C TRP A 539 20.79 12.70 -32.57
N ILE A 540 19.65 13.34 -32.82
CA ILE A 540 19.22 14.56 -32.10
C ILE A 540 17.85 14.33 -31.49
N THR A 541 17.70 14.51 -30.17
CA THR A 541 16.38 14.44 -29.52
C THR A 541 15.70 15.81 -29.44
N ILE A 542 14.42 15.87 -29.83
CA ILE A 542 13.55 17.02 -29.59
C ILE A 542 12.66 16.79 -28.36
N ARG A 543 12.18 17.87 -27.76
CA ARG A 543 11.32 17.81 -26.58
C ARG A 543 10.31 18.95 -26.56
N LEU A 544 9.11 18.67 -26.06
CA LEU A 544 8.06 19.67 -25.84
C LEU A 544 7.63 19.76 -24.38
N GLY A 545 7.03 20.89 -24.01
CA GLY A 545 6.49 21.12 -22.67
C GLY A 545 7.58 21.56 -21.68
N LEU A 546 7.76 20.79 -20.61
CA LEU A 546 8.70 21.07 -19.51
C LEU A 546 10.10 20.52 -19.80
N ARG A 547 11.15 21.21 -19.32
CA ARG A 547 12.57 20.94 -19.59
C ARG A 547 12.96 21.05 -21.06
N THR A 548 12.31 21.95 -21.78
CA THR A 548 12.54 22.18 -23.20
C THR A 548 13.60 23.24 -23.41
N TRP A 549 14.54 23.00 -24.33
CA TRP A 549 15.39 24.05 -24.88
C TRP A 549 14.55 24.94 -25.79
N ILE A 550 14.42 26.23 -25.46
CA ILE A 550 13.45 27.13 -26.10
C ILE A 550 13.81 27.38 -27.56
N SER A 551 15.07 27.70 -27.86
CA SER A 551 15.56 27.86 -29.23
C SER A 551 15.97 26.54 -29.91
N GLN A 552 15.40 25.40 -29.54
CA GLN A 552 15.78 24.11 -30.13
C GLN A 552 15.61 24.06 -31.65
N VAL A 553 14.62 24.76 -32.24
CA VAL A 553 14.37 24.67 -33.69
C VAL A 553 15.52 25.30 -34.46
N GLU A 554 15.79 26.59 -34.20
CA GLU A 554 16.87 27.33 -34.86
C GLU A 554 18.24 26.78 -34.45
N GLY A 555 18.40 26.46 -33.16
CA GLY A 555 19.65 25.93 -32.63
C GLY A 555 20.03 24.57 -33.18
N ILE A 556 19.09 23.62 -33.28
CA ILE A 556 19.33 22.31 -33.92
C ILE A 556 19.67 22.50 -35.40
N ALA A 557 18.93 23.35 -36.12
CA ALA A 557 19.21 23.62 -37.53
C ALA A 557 20.63 24.19 -37.73
N ASN A 558 21.03 25.17 -36.91
CA ASN A 558 22.38 25.74 -36.95
C ASN A 558 23.47 24.70 -36.66
N ILE A 559 23.27 23.82 -35.66
CA ILE A 559 24.20 22.74 -35.35
C ILE A 559 24.34 21.79 -36.55
N ILE A 560 23.22 21.35 -37.13
CA ILE A 560 23.21 20.45 -38.29
C ILE A 560 23.95 21.06 -39.48
N VAL A 561 23.60 22.30 -39.85
CA VAL A 561 24.21 22.99 -40.99
C VAL A 561 25.71 23.14 -40.78
N LYS A 562 26.13 23.52 -39.56
CA LYS A 562 27.55 23.70 -39.27
C LYS A 562 28.30 22.38 -39.31
N LEU A 563 27.80 21.33 -38.64
CA LEU A 563 28.42 20.01 -38.70
C LEU A 563 28.49 19.44 -40.11
N TRP A 564 27.48 19.69 -40.96
CA TRP A 564 27.50 19.23 -42.34
C TRP A 564 28.59 19.92 -43.17
N GLN A 565 28.90 21.19 -42.92
CA GLN A 565 30.03 21.87 -43.55
C GLN A 565 31.37 21.20 -43.21
N ASP A 566 31.51 20.72 -41.98
CA ASP A 566 32.73 20.05 -41.51
C ASP A 566 32.76 18.55 -41.85
N PHE A 567 31.58 17.94 -41.99
CA PHE A 567 31.36 16.53 -42.35
C PHE A 567 30.32 16.43 -43.49
N PRO A 568 30.73 16.57 -44.76
CA PRO A 568 29.80 16.66 -45.90
C PRO A 568 28.86 15.47 -46.12
N ASN A 569 29.18 14.31 -45.54
CA ASN A 569 28.35 13.10 -45.58
C ASN A 569 27.55 12.90 -44.27
N LEU A 570 27.29 13.96 -43.50
CA LEU A 570 26.48 13.90 -42.28
C LEU A 570 25.11 13.26 -42.55
N GLY A 571 24.75 12.25 -41.75
CA GLY A 571 23.40 11.72 -41.66
C GLY A 571 22.77 12.17 -40.35
N VAL A 572 21.54 12.66 -40.39
CA VAL A 572 20.86 13.17 -39.19
C VAL A 572 19.62 12.34 -38.90
N ILE A 573 19.49 11.87 -37.66
CA ILE A 573 18.28 11.27 -37.12
C ILE A 573 17.66 12.26 -36.15
N ILE A 574 16.42 12.67 -36.38
CA ILE A 574 15.68 13.49 -35.41
C ILE A 574 14.66 12.61 -34.71
N ASP A 575 14.82 12.47 -33.40
CA ASP A 575 14.01 11.60 -32.55
C ASP A 575 13.15 12.38 -31.57
N GLY A 576 11.97 11.82 -31.33
CA GLY A 576 11.04 12.26 -30.30
C GLY A 576 10.33 11.07 -29.68
N PHE A 577 9.05 11.24 -29.41
CA PHE A 577 8.19 10.20 -28.89
C PHE A 577 8.08 9.04 -29.88
N SER A 578 8.36 7.82 -29.43
CA SER A 578 8.13 6.59 -30.19
C SER A 578 6.93 5.85 -29.65
N LEU A 579 6.19 5.16 -30.52
CA LEU A 579 5.01 4.40 -30.16
C LEU A 579 5.41 3.09 -29.44
N PRO A 580 4.95 2.86 -28.20
CA PRO A 580 5.08 1.54 -27.57
C PRO A 580 4.32 0.47 -28.35
N CYS A 581 4.77 -0.80 -28.25
CA CYS A 581 4.02 -1.92 -28.80
C CYS A 581 2.57 -1.96 -28.27
N GLY A 582 1.56 -2.06 -29.15
CA GLY A 582 0.15 -2.14 -28.76
C GLY A 582 -0.55 -0.80 -28.52
N PHE A 583 0.13 0.32 -28.77
CA PHE A 583 -0.40 1.68 -28.61
C PHE A 583 -0.50 2.46 -29.93
N GLU A 584 -0.51 1.75 -31.06
CA GLU A 584 -0.51 2.34 -32.41
C GLU A 584 -1.70 3.27 -32.66
N ASN A 585 -2.84 2.99 -31.99
CA ASN A 585 -4.08 3.73 -32.14
C ASN A 585 -4.39 4.66 -30.95
N ASP A 586 -3.44 4.90 -30.03
CA ASP A 586 -3.68 5.75 -28.86
C ASP A 586 -3.78 7.24 -29.26
N SER A 587 -5.00 7.77 -29.21
CA SER A 587 -5.28 9.17 -29.59
C SER A 587 -4.51 10.23 -28.80
N SER A 588 -4.10 9.94 -27.56
CA SER A 588 -3.32 10.87 -26.75
C SER A 588 -1.87 10.91 -27.20
N LEU A 589 -1.29 9.75 -27.52
CA LEU A 589 0.08 9.65 -28.05
C LEU A 589 0.17 10.21 -29.46
N ILE A 590 -0.84 9.96 -30.31
CA ILE A 590 -0.93 10.53 -31.66
C ILE A 590 -0.90 12.07 -31.63
N LYS A 591 -1.53 12.70 -30.63
CA LYS A 591 -1.48 14.16 -30.47
C LYS A 591 -0.07 14.66 -30.14
N ILE A 592 0.67 13.95 -29.28
CA ILE A 592 2.05 14.29 -28.94
C ILE A 592 2.93 14.17 -30.17
N ILE A 593 2.83 13.05 -30.89
CA ILE A 593 3.57 12.78 -32.14
C ILE A 593 3.30 13.89 -33.15
N LYS A 594 2.03 14.27 -33.38
CA LYS A 594 1.69 15.35 -34.31
C LYS A 594 2.40 16.67 -33.99
N ASN A 595 2.47 17.04 -32.72
CA ASN A 595 3.15 18.27 -32.30
C ASN A 595 4.66 18.19 -32.48
N GLU A 596 5.27 17.04 -32.21
CA GLU A 596 6.70 16.83 -32.41
C GLU A 596 7.05 16.77 -33.90
N THR A 597 6.24 16.12 -34.73
CA THR A 597 6.39 16.12 -36.20
C THR A 597 6.34 17.55 -36.77
N GLU A 598 5.52 18.45 -36.18
CA GLU A 598 5.53 19.87 -36.54
C GLU A 598 6.89 20.54 -36.26
N THR A 599 7.47 20.26 -35.09
CA THR A 599 8.81 20.75 -34.74
C THR A 599 9.87 20.22 -35.70
N VAL A 600 9.83 18.92 -36.05
CA VAL A 600 10.75 18.35 -37.04
C VAL A 600 10.60 19.03 -38.40
N ARG A 601 9.37 19.31 -38.85
CA ARG A 601 9.12 20.02 -40.10
C ARG A 601 9.75 21.41 -40.10
N LYS A 602 9.63 22.15 -38.99
CA LYS A 602 10.23 23.48 -38.84
C LYS A 602 11.76 23.41 -38.90
N ILE A 603 12.38 22.41 -38.26
CA ILE A 603 13.83 22.19 -38.36
C ILE A 603 14.21 21.91 -39.81
N LYS A 604 13.55 20.95 -40.48
CA LYS A 604 13.84 20.56 -41.87
C LYS A 604 13.70 21.73 -42.85
N ALA A 605 12.77 22.65 -42.62
CA ALA A 605 12.57 23.84 -43.45
C ALA A 605 13.77 24.81 -43.42
N LEU A 606 14.63 24.71 -42.39
CA LEU A 606 15.85 25.52 -42.23
C LEU A 606 17.10 24.80 -42.73
N LEU A 607 17.00 23.55 -43.20
CA LEU A 607 18.15 22.76 -43.65
C LEU A 607 18.32 22.80 -45.17
N PRO A 608 19.56 22.78 -45.68
CA PRO A 608 19.83 22.49 -47.08
C PRO A 608 19.20 21.15 -47.50
N PRO A 609 18.60 21.06 -48.70
CA PRO A 609 17.91 19.85 -49.17
C PRO A 609 18.84 18.64 -49.35
N GLU A 610 20.15 18.86 -49.44
CA GLU A 610 21.18 17.82 -49.56
C GLU A 610 21.40 17.04 -48.26
N ILE A 611 21.09 17.64 -47.11
CA ILE A 611 21.28 16.99 -45.81
C ILE A 611 20.20 15.93 -45.63
N LYS A 612 20.64 14.66 -45.56
CA LYS A 612 19.72 13.54 -45.35
C LYS A 612 19.27 13.49 -43.89
N VAL A 613 17.97 13.72 -43.69
CA VAL A 613 17.30 13.61 -42.38
C VAL A 613 16.37 12.39 -42.35
N TYR A 614 16.58 11.52 -41.37
CA TYR A 614 15.71 10.41 -41.00
C TYR A 614 14.85 10.85 -39.80
N ASP A 615 13.53 10.79 -39.95
CA ASP A 615 12.57 11.21 -38.92
C ASP A 615 12.05 9.97 -38.19
N THR A 616 12.34 9.85 -36.89
CA THR A 616 11.87 8.73 -36.06
C THR A 616 10.73 9.12 -35.13
N VAL A 617 10.21 10.35 -35.24
CA VAL A 617 9.05 10.77 -34.44
C VAL A 617 7.83 9.94 -34.83
N GLY A 618 7.23 9.28 -33.84
CA GLY A 618 6.07 8.41 -34.03
C GLY A 618 6.36 7.04 -34.64
N CYS A 619 7.62 6.70 -34.94
CA CYS A 619 7.96 5.31 -35.29
C CYS A 619 7.72 4.38 -34.10
N MET A 620 7.66 3.08 -34.36
CA MET A 620 7.54 2.10 -33.29
C MET A 620 8.80 2.12 -32.42
N LEU A 621 8.66 1.88 -31.11
CA LEU A 621 9.78 1.92 -30.18
C LEU A 621 10.89 0.94 -30.57
N TYR A 622 10.54 -0.23 -31.13
CA TYR A 622 11.52 -1.18 -31.62
C TYR A 622 12.31 -0.62 -32.84
N GLU A 623 11.69 0.18 -33.71
CA GLU A 623 12.38 0.82 -34.84
C GLU A 623 13.37 1.87 -34.34
N SER A 624 12.99 2.72 -33.38
CA SER A 624 13.91 3.71 -32.80
C SER A 624 15.07 3.07 -32.04
N ILE A 625 14.87 1.90 -31.42
CA ILE A 625 15.95 1.13 -30.81
C ILE A 625 16.91 0.58 -31.87
N VAL A 626 16.41 0.13 -33.02
CA VAL A 626 17.31 -0.32 -34.10
C VAL A 626 18.13 0.85 -34.63
N TRP A 627 17.50 2.01 -34.86
CA TRP A 627 18.21 3.23 -35.24
C TRP A 627 19.26 3.65 -34.21
N SER A 628 19.01 3.49 -32.91
CA SER A 628 19.96 3.92 -31.88
C SER A 628 21.28 3.14 -31.89
N TYR A 629 21.33 1.95 -32.49
CA TYR A 629 22.60 1.21 -32.70
C TYR A 629 23.38 1.65 -33.95
N ALA A 630 22.70 2.29 -34.90
CA ALA A 630 23.30 2.76 -36.15
C ALA A 630 24.02 4.12 -36.02
N VAL A 631 23.84 4.83 -34.90
CA VAL A 631 24.40 6.17 -34.70
C VAL A 631 25.85 6.12 -34.22
N ASP A 632 26.61 7.17 -34.53
CA ASP A 632 27.99 7.34 -34.05
C ASP A 632 28.01 8.16 -32.75
N LEU A 633 27.24 9.23 -32.71
CA LEU A 633 27.10 10.11 -31.56
C LEU A 633 25.71 10.75 -31.49
N TYR A 634 25.42 11.41 -30.38
CA TYR A 634 24.13 12.07 -30.19
C TYR A 634 24.21 13.47 -29.56
N LEU A 635 23.14 14.24 -29.75
CA LEU A 635 22.77 15.42 -29.00
C LEU A 635 21.42 15.16 -28.32
N ALA A 636 21.35 15.31 -27.00
CA ALA A 636 20.10 15.03 -26.29
C ALA A 636 19.84 15.92 -25.07
N HIS A 637 18.55 16.16 -24.83
CA HIS A 637 18.09 16.67 -23.55
C HIS A 637 18.32 15.61 -22.45
N HIS A 638 18.67 16.03 -21.24
CA HIS A 638 18.73 15.11 -20.11
C HIS A 638 17.36 14.52 -19.76
N GLY A 639 17.29 13.19 -19.66
CA GLY A 639 16.11 12.45 -19.17
C GLY A 639 15.43 11.60 -20.24
N THR A 640 14.10 11.55 -20.20
CA THR A 640 13.29 10.72 -21.10
C THR A 640 13.63 11.06 -22.56
N LEU A 641 13.92 10.02 -23.37
CA LEU A 641 14.47 10.00 -24.74
C LEU A 641 15.97 9.69 -24.84
N GLN A 642 16.82 10.25 -23.96
CA GLN A 642 18.26 9.91 -23.90
C GLN A 642 18.51 8.42 -23.62
N HIS A 643 17.55 7.71 -23.03
CA HIS A 643 17.72 6.32 -22.63
C HIS A 643 17.92 5.36 -23.83
N LYS A 644 17.31 5.62 -25.00
CA LYS A 644 17.44 4.74 -26.18
C LYS A 644 18.89 4.65 -26.68
N ILE A 645 19.57 5.78 -26.70
CA ILE A 645 20.94 5.94 -27.19
C ILE A 645 21.99 5.78 -26.08
N GLY A 646 21.75 6.36 -24.91
CA GLY A 646 22.71 6.35 -23.79
C GLY A 646 22.63 5.12 -22.90
N TRP A 647 21.45 4.49 -22.75
CA TRP A 647 21.30 3.31 -21.88
C TRP A 647 21.18 2.00 -22.65
N ILE A 648 20.56 1.99 -23.83
CA ILE A 648 20.40 0.76 -24.63
C ILE A 648 21.54 0.61 -25.64
N ALA A 649 21.82 1.62 -26.47
CA ALA A 649 22.90 1.53 -27.48
C ALA A 649 24.29 1.91 -26.94
N ASN A 650 24.37 2.49 -25.74
CA ASN A 650 25.61 2.88 -25.05
C ASN A 650 26.53 3.81 -25.88
N LYS A 651 25.95 4.75 -26.63
CA LYS A 651 26.72 5.67 -27.49
C LYS A 651 27.25 6.87 -26.69
N THR A 652 28.29 7.52 -27.22
CA THR A 652 28.75 8.82 -26.70
C THR A 652 27.91 9.96 -27.28
N GLY A 653 27.94 11.13 -26.65
CA GLY A 653 27.22 12.29 -27.14
C GLY A 653 27.30 13.49 -26.22
N VAL A 654 26.54 14.52 -26.56
CA VAL A 654 26.42 15.77 -25.84
C VAL A 654 25.04 15.86 -25.20
N VAL A 655 24.99 16.21 -23.92
CA VAL A 655 23.77 16.32 -23.13
C VAL A 655 23.61 17.73 -22.59
N HIS A 656 22.43 18.29 -22.77
CA HIS A 656 22.06 19.61 -22.27
C HIS A 656 20.79 19.54 -21.41
N THR A 657 20.65 20.46 -20.46
CA THR A 657 19.52 20.52 -19.52
C THR A 657 19.45 21.88 -18.83
N ASN A 658 18.38 22.18 -18.08
CA ASN A 658 18.31 23.37 -17.21
C ASN A 658 19.35 23.34 -16.07
N CYS A 659 19.72 24.50 -15.51
CA CYS A 659 20.72 24.66 -14.46
C CYS A 659 20.42 23.81 -13.22
N GLN A 660 19.16 23.78 -12.77
CA GLN A 660 18.82 22.99 -11.59
C GLN A 660 19.03 21.48 -11.83
N SER A 661 18.66 20.99 -13.00
CA SER A 661 18.94 19.61 -13.40
C SER A 661 20.43 19.39 -13.59
N PHE A 662 21.18 20.36 -14.14
CA PHE A 662 22.63 20.26 -14.26
C PHE A 662 23.29 20.10 -12.88
N LYS A 663 22.95 20.96 -11.91
CA LYS A 663 23.46 20.89 -10.52
C LYS A 663 23.14 19.56 -9.85
N ILE A 664 21.95 19.03 -10.10
CA ILE A 664 21.55 17.70 -9.63
C ILE A 664 22.35 16.59 -10.31
N ASN A 665 22.81 16.80 -11.55
CA ASN A 665 23.42 15.80 -12.43
C ASN A 665 24.90 16.08 -12.77
N ASN A 666 25.59 16.91 -11.98
CA ASN A 666 26.97 17.38 -12.20
C ASN A 666 27.93 16.18 -12.50
N PRO A 667 28.91 16.31 -13.42
CA PRO A 667 29.84 15.23 -13.80
C PRO A 667 30.56 14.51 -12.65
N ASP A 668 30.79 15.17 -11.51
CA ASP A 668 31.42 14.57 -10.32
C ASP A 668 30.42 14.01 -9.30
N MET A 669 29.12 14.18 -9.52
CA MET A 669 28.07 13.67 -8.64
C MET A 669 27.67 12.24 -8.98
N SER A 670 28.34 11.34 -8.27
CA SER A 670 28.01 9.96 -7.89
C SER A 670 26.55 9.63 -7.51
N ASP A 671 25.63 10.59 -7.55
CA ASP A 671 24.47 10.61 -6.67
C ASP A 671 23.10 10.70 -7.35
N PHE A 672 23.04 10.98 -8.66
CA PHE A 672 21.76 11.03 -9.35
C PHE A 672 21.35 9.70 -10.02
N LEU A 673 20.10 9.32 -9.72
CA LEU A 673 19.33 8.17 -10.18
C LEU A 673 19.04 8.15 -11.70
N GLY A 674 20.08 8.13 -12.53
CA GLY A 674 19.94 7.98 -13.98
C GLY A 674 21.24 7.90 -14.78
N LEU A 675 22.39 8.25 -14.18
CA LEU A 675 23.65 8.32 -14.92
C LEU A 675 24.54 7.08 -14.77
N TRP A 676 24.14 6.07 -14.01
CA TRP A 676 24.94 4.85 -13.82
C TRP A 676 24.16 3.58 -14.16
N VAL A 677 23.07 3.70 -14.92
CA VAL A 677 22.12 2.61 -15.18
C VAL A 677 22.62 1.67 -16.29
N ARG A 678 23.93 1.56 -16.56
CA ARG A 678 24.42 0.61 -17.56
C ARG A 678 25.83 0.12 -17.27
N GLU A 679 26.06 -1.15 -17.58
CA GLU A 679 27.38 -1.77 -17.68
C GLU A 679 28.25 -1.09 -18.76
N LYS A 680 29.55 -0.93 -18.47
CA LYS A 680 30.56 -0.32 -19.37
C LYS A 680 30.08 1.00 -20.00
N LYS A 681 29.41 1.82 -19.19
CA LYS A 681 28.77 3.04 -19.68
C LYS A 681 29.77 3.98 -20.35
N ILE A 682 29.44 4.43 -21.57
CA ILE A 682 30.12 5.56 -22.20
C ILE A 682 29.49 6.85 -21.67
N LYS A 683 30.28 7.68 -20.97
CA LYS A 683 29.79 8.94 -20.41
C LYS A 683 29.60 9.97 -21.52
N PRO A 684 28.44 10.64 -21.61
CA PRO A 684 28.30 11.80 -22.47
C PRO A 684 28.97 13.03 -21.86
N ILE A 685 29.22 14.02 -22.71
CA ILE A 685 29.66 15.36 -22.32
C ILE A 685 28.42 16.16 -21.89
N TYR A 686 28.43 16.71 -20.68
CA TYR A 686 27.38 17.61 -20.21
C TYR A 686 27.78 19.06 -20.48
N ILE A 687 26.87 19.84 -21.07
CA ILE A 687 27.09 21.28 -21.24
C ILE A 687 27.11 21.96 -19.87
N SER A 688 28.18 22.73 -19.60
CA SER A 688 28.34 23.48 -18.35
C SER A 688 27.15 24.41 -18.09
N GLU A 689 26.78 24.57 -16.82
CA GLU A 689 25.75 25.53 -16.41
C GLU A 689 26.08 26.97 -16.81
N ASP A 690 27.34 27.31 -17.04
CA ASP A 690 27.78 28.63 -17.51
C ASP A 690 27.17 29.02 -18.86
N TYR A 691 26.74 28.03 -19.65
CA TYR A 691 26.15 28.22 -20.98
C TYR A 691 24.64 27.98 -21.01
N ILE A 692 24.01 27.86 -19.84
CA ILE A 692 22.59 27.55 -19.69
C ILE A 692 21.91 28.65 -18.90
N THR A 693 20.74 29.09 -19.37
CA THR A 693 19.89 30.04 -18.64
C THR A 693 18.50 29.44 -18.43
N ASP A 694 18.10 29.26 -17.17
CA ASP A 694 16.75 28.79 -16.84
C ASP A 694 15.70 29.84 -17.19
N VAL A 695 14.67 29.41 -17.90
CA VAL A 695 13.50 30.22 -18.23
C VAL A 695 12.31 29.73 -17.41
N VAL A 696 11.86 30.59 -16.50
CA VAL A 696 10.78 30.26 -15.57
C VAL A 696 9.48 30.09 -16.35
N THR A 697 8.96 28.87 -16.33
CA THR A 697 7.66 28.55 -16.91
C THR A 697 6.61 28.52 -15.81
N ASN A 698 5.62 29.43 -15.85
CA ASN A 698 4.51 29.53 -14.89
C ASN A 698 3.48 28.38 -15.03
N VAL A 699 3.91 27.11 -15.04
CA VAL A 699 3.05 25.98 -15.45
C VAL A 699 2.26 25.36 -14.29
N SER A 700 2.44 25.77 -13.02
CA SER A 700 1.45 25.42 -11.99
C SER A 700 1.46 26.34 -10.77
N LYS A 701 0.28 26.53 -10.16
CA LYS A 701 0.10 27.24 -8.86
C LYS A 701 0.83 26.59 -7.67
N LYS A 702 1.52 25.46 -7.86
CA LYS A 702 2.41 24.79 -6.89
C LYS A 702 3.85 24.73 -7.43
N ALA A 703 4.46 25.88 -7.71
CA ALA A 703 5.84 25.97 -8.17
C ALA A 703 6.84 25.58 -7.05
N VAL A 704 7.21 24.30 -6.95
CA VAL A 704 8.24 23.81 -6.01
C VAL A 704 9.44 23.16 -6.75
N ARG A 705 9.23 22.61 -7.95
CA ARG A 705 10.27 21.88 -8.70
C ARG A 705 10.93 22.71 -9.81
N LYS A 706 12.02 23.39 -9.47
CA LYS A 706 12.85 24.18 -10.41
C LYS A 706 13.50 23.33 -11.51
N ASP A 707 13.71 22.03 -11.27
CA ASP A 707 14.27 21.10 -12.26
C ASP A 707 13.34 20.82 -13.46
N LEU A 708 12.12 21.37 -13.46
CA LEU A 708 11.17 21.27 -14.57
C LEU A 708 11.15 22.49 -15.50
N ASN A 709 11.92 23.54 -15.20
CA ASN A 709 11.96 24.74 -16.02
C ASN A 709 12.46 24.46 -17.44
N ASN A 710 11.93 25.22 -18.39
CA ASN A 710 12.55 25.35 -19.71
C ASN A 710 13.82 26.18 -19.59
N TYR A 711 14.63 26.18 -20.63
CA TYR A 711 15.93 26.84 -20.59
C TYR A 711 16.39 27.26 -21.97
N GLU A 712 17.34 28.18 -21.99
CA GLU A 712 18.13 28.54 -23.14
C GLU A 712 19.53 27.94 -23.02
N CYS A 713 20.13 27.56 -24.14
CA CYS A 713 21.47 26.98 -24.18
C CYS A 713 22.21 27.43 -25.44
N ASP A 714 23.47 27.86 -25.30
CA ASP A 714 24.26 28.29 -26.46
C ASP A 714 24.59 27.11 -27.38
N TRP A 715 23.95 27.08 -28.55
CA TRP A 715 24.13 26.03 -29.54
C TRP A 715 25.57 25.92 -30.05
N LYS A 716 26.35 27.01 -30.02
CA LYS A 716 27.75 27.00 -30.49
C LYS A 716 28.62 26.11 -29.63
N VAL A 717 28.34 26.07 -28.33
CA VAL A 717 29.04 25.20 -27.37
C VAL A 717 28.66 23.74 -27.63
N MET A 718 27.36 23.46 -27.81
CA MET A 718 26.90 22.11 -28.18
C MET A 718 27.52 21.62 -29.49
N TYR A 719 27.57 22.48 -30.51
CA TYR A 719 28.25 22.20 -31.77
C TYR A 719 29.74 21.87 -31.57
N LYS A 720 30.47 22.68 -30.79
CA LYS A 720 31.90 22.48 -30.57
C LYS A 720 32.18 21.10 -29.97
N GLU A 721 31.44 20.73 -28.92
CA GLU A 721 31.59 19.42 -28.27
C GLU A 721 31.25 18.27 -29.23
N LEU A 722 30.20 18.42 -30.06
CA LEU A 722 29.85 17.43 -31.09
C LEU A 722 30.95 17.29 -32.16
N PHE A 723 31.51 18.40 -32.62
CA PHE A 723 32.59 18.41 -33.61
C PHE A 723 33.84 17.70 -33.07
N GLU A 724 34.23 17.98 -31.82
CA GLU A 724 35.38 17.34 -31.18
C GLU A 724 35.15 15.83 -31.02
N LEU A 725 33.97 15.42 -30.56
CA LEU A 725 33.60 14.00 -30.46
C LEU A 725 33.59 13.30 -31.83
N ALA A 726 32.96 13.88 -32.85
CA ALA A 726 32.92 13.30 -34.19
C ALA A 726 34.34 13.16 -34.78
N SER A 727 35.20 14.16 -34.55
CA SER A 727 36.59 14.14 -34.98
C SER A 727 37.43 13.07 -34.25
N LEU A 728 37.13 12.81 -32.98
CA LEU A 728 37.75 11.72 -32.20
C LEU A 728 37.31 10.35 -32.73
N ILE A 729 36.01 10.14 -32.93
CA ILE A 729 35.46 8.90 -33.48
C ILE A 729 36.06 8.60 -34.84
N LYS A 730 36.10 9.61 -35.73
CA LYS A 730 36.70 9.48 -37.07
C LYS A 730 38.13 8.99 -37.00
N ARG A 731 38.95 9.57 -36.10
CA ARG A 731 40.35 9.18 -35.90
C ARG A 731 40.50 7.76 -35.35
N ALA A 732 39.65 7.35 -34.41
CA ALA A 732 39.68 6.01 -33.84
C ALA A 732 39.32 4.92 -34.88
N ASP A 733 38.35 5.19 -35.76
CA ASP A 733 38.00 4.29 -36.86
C ASP A 733 39.14 4.15 -37.90
N PHE A 734 39.92 5.22 -38.12
CA PHE A 734 41.12 5.16 -38.97
C PHE A 734 42.25 4.33 -38.36
N ASN A 735 42.38 4.30 -37.04
CA ASN A 735 43.46 3.57 -36.35
C ASN A 735 43.12 2.08 -36.07
N SER A 736 41.87 1.67 -36.25
CA SER A 736 41.38 0.29 -36.02
C SER A 736 41.20 -0.54 -37.30
N ARG A 737 41.42 0.08 -38.46
CA ARG A 737 41.54 -0.54 -39.79
C ARG A 737 43.01 -0.63 -40.19
#